data_AF-A0A9E1WFS0-F1
#
_entry.id   AF-A0A9E1WFS0-F1
#
_cell.length_a   1.000
_cell.length_b   1.000
_cell.length_c   1.000
_cell.angle_alpha   90.00
_cell.angle_beta   90.00
_cell.angle_gamma   90.00
#
_symmetry.space_group_name_H-M   'P 1'
#
loop_
_entity.id
_entity.type
_entity.pdbx_description
1 polymer ?
#
loop_
_entity_poly.entity_id
_entity_poly.type
_entity_poly.pdbx_seq_one_letter_code
_entity_poly.pdbx_strand_id
1 'polypeptide(L)'
;GVPMMCDWGRGHLFIHRVTPDGPTFTQQQEDFIKCGRITDVDCDGSGRLFIGSWGKSGFKGGDDGYISCVVPKGWEYQKFPKLKKRNKIDLANLLSSPSAKTQLHAQQEILRRGGMSKEVLAVAMDKKQAKKSRIAAIYTVKQLLGEKSHSQLLELAKDPAVAEHALRALADRKTQLKGVPVKVFTDALKNQNPRVQVAAAVGLGRIGDQKAANDLLAVSNPPLIDPLPRMDPVTAGNDEEGDVQKSPFIEGKKVHEFDVDVTGWKELHLTLGDAGNGTGSDHGSWFDPVLLKKDGSIIRLTELKWSKASQGWGKTRVGFSPTGAKLARKDGKAMTDGIGTHSIGSIIYKKLPADIVRFKCTSGLASTDHGGKVRFYVSNQPVTKFVGKGKQEIAEGPHATPNAAVVLPHVARKALVDMNAGEACIQAIGGVNQEGALMALSYMHDSKIVEQLVNRFSKMSDSIGKQRVAKTLIRLVNKEKVYDGETWWSTRPDTRGPYYYPTPWEKTEMLSKTLVEAAKTGSNEIKFVISELAGKDRVDLPGLPKTEDVQVVARNEPKVNLKKIMDKQGQVGEMSIEDISIALGEIKGDLSEGPALFAQQGCVACHALNKDEVQKGPYLGQIGGIMDADRIAMSILRPEQEISQGFKTVSITTKKGGAHVGFVTNRLSDQIEMRDIAGTVTTLKTSDIANETLLPI
;
A
#
# COMPACT_ATOMS: atom_id res chain seq x y z
N GLY A 1 25.75 -5.59 -18.06
CA GLY A 1 26.09 -4.27 -18.61
C GLY A 1 25.79 -3.22 -17.56
N VAL A 2 26.19 -1.98 -17.80
CA VAL A 2 25.77 -0.84 -16.99
C VAL A 2 24.56 -0.24 -17.70
N PRO A 3 23.36 -0.24 -17.11
CA PRO A 3 22.20 0.43 -17.70
C PRO A 3 22.47 1.93 -17.80
N MET A 4 22.15 2.50 -18.97
CA MET A 4 22.32 3.92 -19.26
C MET A 4 21.00 4.47 -19.80
N MET A 5 20.70 5.73 -19.49
CA MET A 5 19.49 6.42 -19.93
C MET A 5 19.83 7.78 -20.51
N CYS A 6 19.41 8.02 -21.75
CA CYS A 6 19.44 9.34 -22.38
C CYS A 6 18.20 10.13 -21.93
N ASP A 7 18.41 11.27 -21.27
CA ASP A 7 17.34 12.19 -20.91
C ASP A 7 17.48 13.47 -21.75
N TRP A 8 16.67 13.52 -22.81
CA TRP A 8 16.61 14.65 -23.72
C TRP A 8 16.21 15.97 -23.02
N GLY A 9 15.32 15.90 -22.02
CA GLY A 9 14.80 17.07 -21.31
C GLY A 9 15.85 17.71 -20.40
N ARG A 10 16.67 16.87 -19.75
CA ARG A 10 17.78 17.31 -18.89
C ARG A 10 19.11 17.45 -19.61
N GLY A 11 19.19 17.02 -20.87
CA GLY A 11 20.42 17.05 -21.67
C GLY A 11 21.55 16.25 -21.04
N HIS A 12 21.24 15.05 -20.55
CA HIS A 12 22.19 14.19 -19.84
C HIS A 12 22.07 12.73 -20.22
N LEU A 13 23.20 12.07 -20.26
CA LEU A 13 23.32 10.63 -20.13
C LEU A 13 23.49 10.29 -18.65
N PHE A 14 22.61 9.44 -18.13
CA PHE A 14 22.68 8.91 -16.78
C PHE A 14 23.17 7.47 -16.79
N ILE A 15 23.92 7.09 -15.76
CA ILE A 15 24.21 5.70 -15.43
C ILE A 15 23.28 5.28 -14.28
N HIS A 16 22.70 4.08 -14.37
CA HIS A 16 21.97 3.48 -13.26
C HIS A 16 22.83 2.38 -12.63
N ARG A 17 23.38 2.66 -11.44
CA ARG A 17 24.12 1.67 -10.64
C ARG A 17 23.12 0.73 -9.98
N VAL A 18 23.14 -0.53 -10.37
CA VAL A 18 22.18 -1.53 -9.89
C VAL A 18 22.76 -2.36 -8.74
N THR A 19 21.96 -2.54 -7.69
CA THR A 19 22.29 -3.39 -6.54
C THR A 19 21.24 -4.48 -6.41
N PRO A 20 21.62 -5.77 -6.24
CA PRO A 20 20.65 -6.83 -6.03
C PRO A 20 19.75 -6.56 -4.83
N ASP A 21 18.45 -6.80 -4.99
CA ASP A 21 17.43 -6.70 -3.94
C ASP A 21 16.46 -7.88 -4.08
N GLY A 22 16.68 -8.94 -3.32
CA GLY A 22 15.96 -10.21 -3.46
C GLY A 22 16.00 -10.73 -4.91
N PRO A 23 14.83 -10.97 -5.55
CA PRO A 23 14.76 -11.37 -6.95
C PRO A 23 14.84 -10.22 -7.97
N THR A 24 14.94 -8.97 -7.50
CA THR A 24 14.99 -7.74 -8.31
C THR A 24 16.30 -6.98 -8.06
N PHE A 25 16.34 -5.71 -8.45
CA PHE A 25 17.42 -4.78 -8.21
C PHE A 25 16.87 -3.42 -7.78
N THR A 26 17.58 -2.75 -6.88
CA THR A 26 17.47 -1.31 -6.70
C THR A 26 18.44 -0.60 -7.63
N GLN A 27 18.19 0.68 -7.90
CA GLN A 27 19.08 1.49 -8.72
C GLN A 27 19.38 2.83 -8.06
N GLN A 28 20.62 3.28 -8.23
CA GLN A 28 21.05 4.63 -7.93
C GLN A 28 21.43 5.32 -9.24
N GLN A 29 20.78 6.44 -9.54
CA GLN A 29 21.11 7.26 -10.70
C GLN A 29 22.41 8.04 -10.44
N GLU A 30 23.28 8.10 -11.44
CA GLU A 30 24.53 8.85 -11.46
C GLU A 30 24.57 9.69 -12.74
N ASP A 31 24.82 11.00 -12.58
CA ASP A 31 25.04 11.92 -13.70
C ASP A 31 26.36 11.54 -14.38
N PHE A 32 26.31 11.14 -15.65
CA PHE A 32 27.49 10.59 -16.33
C PHE A 32 28.07 11.56 -17.37
N ILE A 33 27.33 11.88 -18.43
CA ILE A 33 27.80 12.77 -19.49
C ILE A 33 26.74 13.80 -19.81
N LYS A 34 27.09 15.09 -19.68
CA LYS A 34 26.26 16.19 -20.15
C LYS A 34 26.32 16.28 -21.67
N CYS A 35 25.18 16.14 -22.32
CA CYS A 35 25.03 16.24 -23.77
C CYS A 35 23.68 16.86 -24.10
N GLY A 36 23.69 18.11 -24.59
CA GLY A 36 22.47 18.82 -24.94
C GLY A 36 21.66 18.05 -25.98
N ARG A 37 20.34 17.95 -25.78
CA ARG A 37 19.41 17.28 -26.71
C ARG A 37 19.88 15.87 -27.11
N ILE A 38 20.43 15.13 -26.14
CA ILE A 38 20.82 13.72 -26.30
C ILE A 38 19.62 12.88 -26.75
N THR A 39 19.85 12.00 -27.72
CA THR A 39 18.79 11.16 -28.31
C THR A 39 19.01 9.69 -28.04
N ASP A 40 20.24 9.21 -28.20
CA ASP A 40 20.58 7.80 -28.02
C ASP A 40 22.08 7.60 -27.74
N VAL A 41 22.43 6.40 -27.30
CA VAL A 41 23.80 5.98 -27.01
C VAL A 41 24.03 4.52 -27.40
N ASP A 42 25.16 4.20 -28.03
CA ASP A 42 25.62 2.81 -28.21
C ASP A 42 27.13 2.69 -27.99
N CYS A 43 27.60 1.48 -27.74
CA CYS A 43 29.01 1.17 -27.53
C CYS A 43 29.53 0.21 -28.60
N ASP A 44 30.63 0.52 -29.29
CA ASP A 44 31.18 -0.37 -30.31
C ASP A 44 31.90 -1.61 -29.74
N GLY A 45 32.37 -2.47 -30.64
CA GLY A 45 33.09 -3.68 -30.28
C GLY A 45 34.40 -3.47 -29.50
N SER A 46 34.99 -2.28 -29.60
CA SER A 46 36.22 -1.90 -28.89
C SER A 46 35.97 -1.24 -27.53
N GLY A 47 34.75 -0.80 -27.27
CA GLY A 47 34.39 -0.10 -26.03
C GLY A 47 34.24 1.42 -26.18
N ARG A 48 34.27 1.97 -27.40
CA ARG A 48 33.99 3.41 -27.63
C ARG A 48 32.50 3.65 -27.50
N LEU A 49 32.13 4.72 -26.83
CA LEU A 49 30.73 5.13 -26.68
C LEU A 49 30.39 6.17 -27.75
N PHE A 50 29.32 5.96 -28.49
CA PHE A 50 28.79 6.91 -29.48
C PHE A 50 27.50 7.49 -28.94
N ILE A 51 27.44 8.81 -28.81
CA ILE A 51 26.29 9.55 -28.28
C ILE A 51 25.69 10.38 -29.41
N GLY A 52 24.42 10.18 -29.70
CA GLY A 52 23.66 11.00 -30.63
C GLY A 52 23.04 12.22 -29.98
N SER A 53 23.08 13.35 -30.68
CA SER A 53 22.45 14.60 -30.26
C SER A 53 21.76 15.27 -31.44
N TRP A 54 20.62 15.90 -31.18
CA TRP A 54 19.96 16.82 -32.13
C TRP A 54 20.56 18.23 -32.12
N GLY A 55 21.69 18.46 -31.47
CA GLY A 55 22.29 19.79 -31.40
C GLY A 55 21.38 20.78 -30.66
N LYS A 56 20.95 21.83 -31.36
CA LYS A 56 20.02 22.85 -30.89
C LYS A 56 18.57 22.53 -31.26
N SER A 57 18.33 21.53 -32.12
CA SER A 57 16.99 21.18 -32.59
C SER A 57 16.07 20.62 -31.50
N GLY A 58 14.79 20.96 -31.63
CA GLY A 58 13.69 20.48 -30.77
C GLY A 58 13.02 19.22 -31.33
N PHE A 59 11.86 18.85 -30.79
CA PHE A 59 11.10 17.66 -31.21
C PHE A 59 10.71 17.60 -32.70
N LYS A 60 10.77 18.72 -33.43
CA LYS A 60 10.51 18.77 -34.87
C LYS A 60 11.72 18.34 -35.74
N GLY A 61 12.88 18.10 -35.11
CA GLY A 61 14.13 17.80 -35.81
C GLY A 61 14.75 19.02 -36.50
N GLY A 62 15.91 18.81 -37.11
CA GLY A 62 16.70 19.79 -37.86
C GLY A 62 17.96 19.14 -38.45
N ASP A 63 18.86 19.94 -39.01
CA ASP A 63 20.07 19.51 -39.72
C ASP A 63 21.37 19.68 -38.92
N ASP A 64 21.28 20.14 -37.67
CA ASP A 64 22.41 20.46 -36.80
C ASP A 64 22.79 19.36 -35.80
N GLY A 65 22.27 18.14 -36.01
CA GLY A 65 22.59 16.97 -35.19
C GLY A 65 24.05 16.51 -35.33
N TYR A 66 24.57 15.83 -34.31
CA TYR A 66 25.93 15.30 -34.31
C TYR A 66 26.04 13.99 -33.52
N ILE A 67 27.12 13.24 -33.79
CA ILE A 67 27.53 12.06 -33.03
C ILE A 67 28.85 12.34 -32.33
N SER A 68 28.87 12.22 -31.00
CA SER A 68 30.10 12.31 -30.21
C SER A 68 30.66 10.91 -29.94
N CYS A 69 31.95 10.72 -30.22
CA CYS A 69 32.68 9.54 -29.78
C CYS A 69 33.35 9.84 -28.43
N VAL A 70 33.06 9.04 -27.41
CA VAL A 70 33.56 9.20 -26.05
C VAL A 70 34.34 7.95 -25.64
N VAL A 71 35.51 8.17 -25.05
CA VAL A 71 36.38 7.13 -24.49
C VAL A 71 36.89 7.56 -23.12
N PRO A 72 37.17 6.61 -22.20
CA PRO A 72 37.80 6.94 -20.93
C PRO A 72 39.17 7.62 -21.11
N LYS A 73 39.58 8.46 -20.16
CA LYS A 73 40.94 9.02 -20.15
C LYS A 73 41.97 7.89 -20.06
N GLY A 74 43.02 7.94 -20.88
CA GLY A 74 44.05 6.90 -20.94
C GLY A 74 43.59 5.58 -21.56
N TRP A 75 42.43 5.54 -22.20
CA TRP A 75 41.96 4.35 -22.91
C TRP A 75 42.74 4.12 -24.20
N GLU A 76 43.14 2.88 -24.44
CA GLU A 76 43.81 2.45 -25.66
C GLU A 76 42.89 1.63 -26.56
N TYR A 77 42.95 1.88 -27.86
CA TYR A 77 42.10 1.18 -28.82
C TYR A 77 42.47 -0.29 -28.98
N GLN A 78 41.51 -1.16 -28.69
CA GLN A 78 41.60 -2.58 -28.99
C GLN A 78 40.74 -2.94 -30.21
N LYS A 79 41.38 -3.44 -31.27
CA LYS A 79 40.67 -3.82 -32.49
C LYS A 79 39.73 -5.00 -32.26
N PHE A 80 38.52 -4.90 -32.78
CA PHE A 80 37.56 -6.00 -32.75
C PHE A 80 38.14 -7.28 -33.40
N PRO A 81 38.00 -8.45 -32.75
CA PRO A 81 38.61 -9.68 -33.25
C PRO A 81 37.97 -10.16 -34.56
N LYS A 82 38.80 -10.70 -35.47
CA LYS A 82 38.35 -11.30 -36.74
C LYS A 82 37.70 -12.67 -36.50
N LEU A 83 36.45 -12.69 -36.06
CA LEU A 83 35.73 -13.91 -35.63
C LEU A 83 35.79 -15.05 -36.66
N LYS A 84 35.51 -14.76 -37.93
CA LYS A 84 35.50 -15.73 -39.05
C LYS A 84 36.81 -16.50 -39.22
N LYS A 85 37.94 -15.95 -38.77
CA LYS A 85 39.28 -16.56 -38.90
C LYS A 85 39.71 -17.36 -37.67
N ARG A 86 38.94 -17.34 -36.58
CA ARG A 86 39.27 -18.05 -35.33
C ARG A 86 38.94 -19.55 -35.44
N ASN A 87 39.79 -20.38 -34.82
CA ASN A 87 39.50 -21.79 -34.60
C ASN A 87 38.36 -21.96 -33.55
N LYS A 88 37.89 -23.19 -33.31
CA LYS A 88 36.76 -23.45 -32.40
C LYS A 88 37.03 -23.03 -30.95
N ILE A 89 38.22 -23.34 -30.44
CA ILE A 89 38.61 -23.04 -29.05
C ILE A 89 38.74 -21.53 -28.85
N ASP A 90 39.48 -20.85 -29.73
CA ASP A 90 39.64 -19.40 -29.69
C ASP A 90 38.31 -18.67 -29.75
N LEU A 91 37.40 -19.13 -30.61
CA LEU A 91 36.09 -18.51 -30.76
C LEU A 91 35.21 -18.76 -29.52
N ALA A 92 35.28 -19.94 -28.89
CA ALA A 92 34.61 -20.20 -27.62
C ALA A 92 35.19 -19.33 -26.48
N ASN A 93 36.51 -19.13 -26.44
CA ASN A 93 37.18 -18.27 -25.46
C ASN A 93 36.73 -16.80 -25.56
N LEU A 94 36.26 -16.34 -26.73
CA LEU A 94 35.69 -14.99 -26.88
C LEU A 94 34.35 -14.81 -26.15
N LEU A 95 33.70 -15.89 -25.70
CA LEU A 95 32.57 -15.80 -24.75
C LEU A 95 33.02 -15.28 -23.38
N SER A 96 34.31 -15.32 -23.07
CA SER A 96 34.89 -14.72 -21.87
C SER A 96 35.40 -13.30 -22.06
N SER A 97 35.18 -12.69 -23.24
CA SER A 97 35.58 -11.32 -23.52
C SER A 97 35.01 -10.33 -22.51
N PRO A 98 35.78 -9.31 -22.08
CA PRO A 98 35.24 -8.21 -21.29
C PRO A 98 34.22 -7.38 -22.08
N SER A 99 34.34 -7.32 -23.41
CA SER A 99 33.42 -6.61 -24.32
C SER A 99 32.15 -7.41 -24.59
N ALA A 100 31.00 -6.85 -24.19
CA ALA A 100 29.69 -7.45 -24.39
C ALA A 100 29.34 -7.61 -25.89
N LYS A 101 29.76 -6.66 -26.74
CA LYS A 101 29.60 -6.76 -28.19
C LYS A 101 30.44 -7.93 -28.75
N THR A 102 31.70 -8.09 -28.31
CA THR A 102 32.52 -9.24 -28.72
C THR A 102 31.89 -10.56 -28.28
N GLN A 103 31.42 -10.66 -27.04
CA GLN A 103 30.74 -11.85 -26.52
C GLN A 103 29.49 -12.19 -27.36
N LEU A 104 28.63 -11.21 -27.64
CA LEU A 104 27.41 -11.40 -28.44
C LEU A 104 27.72 -11.84 -29.88
N HIS A 105 28.65 -11.15 -30.55
CA HIS A 105 29.01 -11.52 -31.93
C HIS A 105 29.76 -12.84 -32.01
N ALA A 106 30.57 -13.20 -31.00
CA ALA A 106 31.17 -14.52 -30.90
C ALA A 106 30.09 -15.60 -30.76
N GLN A 107 29.10 -15.39 -29.89
CA GLN A 107 27.94 -16.29 -29.78
C GLN A 107 27.20 -16.43 -31.11
N GLN A 108 26.89 -15.33 -31.81
CA GLN A 108 26.23 -15.38 -33.12
C GLN A 108 27.07 -16.12 -34.17
N GLU A 109 28.38 -15.92 -34.18
CA GLU A 109 29.30 -16.65 -35.05
C GLU A 109 29.29 -18.15 -34.76
N ILE A 110 29.35 -18.54 -33.48
CA ILE A 110 29.29 -19.93 -33.03
C ILE A 110 27.97 -20.57 -33.51
N LEU A 111 26.84 -19.89 -33.28
CA LEU A 111 25.52 -20.38 -33.69
C LEU A 111 25.41 -20.53 -35.21
N ARG A 112 25.99 -19.60 -35.97
CA ARG A 112 25.97 -19.65 -37.44
C ARG A 112 26.82 -20.80 -38.00
N ARG A 113 27.95 -21.11 -37.36
CA ARG A 113 28.80 -22.25 -37.76
C ARG A 113 28.18 -23.59 -37.39
N GLY A 114 27.44 -23.63 -36.27
CA GLY A 114 27.05 -24.89 -35.66
C GLY A 114 28.27 -25.71 -35.20
N GLY A 115 28.02 -26.92 -34.71
CA GLY A 115 29.04 -27.67 -33.98
C GLY A 115 29.52 -26.90 -32.74
N MET A 116 30.70 -27.21 -32.20
CA MET A 116 31.33 -26.47 -31.10
C MET A 116 30.69 -26.60 -29.70
N SER A 117 29.72 -27.50 -29.52
CA SER A 117 29.04 -27.66 -28.23
C SER A 117 29.99 -28.07 -27.10
N LYS A 118 31.04 -28.86 -27.40
CA LYS A 118 32.05 -29.28 -26.41
C LYS A 118 32.86 -28.10 -25.90
N GLU A 119 33.35 -27.26 -26.81
CA GLU A 119 34.18 -26.09 -26.52
C GLU A 119 33.38 -25.04 -25.74
N VAL A 120 32.13 -24.77 -26.13
CA VAL A 120 31.26 -23.84 -25.40
C VAL A 120 30.87 -24.40 -24.03
N LEU A 121 30.59 -25.70 -23.93
CA LEU A 121 30.27 -26.33 -22.65
C LEU A 121 31.47 -26.27 -21.68
N ALA A 122 32.70 -26.40 -22.18
CA ALA A 122 33.89 -26.22 -21.35
C ALA A 122 33.92 -24.84 -20.68
N VAL A 123 33.55 -23.77 -21.41
CA VAL A 123 33.42 -22.41 -20.84
C VAL A 123 32.30 -22.33 -19.80
N ALA A 124 31.15 -22.98 -20.02
CA ALA A 124 30.04 -22.97 -19.08
C ALA A 124 30.38 -23.71 -17.76
N MET A 125 31.11 -24.82 -17.86
CA MET A 125 31.47 -25.70 -16.73
C MET A 125 32.70 -25.21 -15.95
N ASP A 126 33.56 -24.36 -16.55
CA ASP A 126 34.75 -23.84 -15.90
C ASP A 126 34.41 -22.80 -14.81
N LYS A 127 34.50 -23.23 -13.55
CA LYS A 127 34.24 -22.40 -12.37
C LYS A 127 35.24 -21.25 -12.20
N LYS A 128 36.38 -21.25 -12.89
CA LYS A 128 37.35 -20.14 -12.89
C LYS A 128 36.91 -18.99 -13.79
N GLN A 129 36.00 -19.23 -14.73
CA GLN A 129 35.47 -18.17 -15.59
C GLN A 129 34.55 -17.23 -14.82
N ALA A 130 34.55 -15.96 -15.22
CA ALA A 130 33.61 -14.98 -14.69
C ALA A 130 32.15 -15.46 -14.91
N LYS A 131 31.28 -15.23 -13.93
CA LYS A 131 29.86 -15.62 -13.97
C LYS A 131 29.18 -15.21 -15.28
N LYS A 132 29.42 -13.98 -15.77
CA LYS A 132 28.86 -13.48 -17.04
C LYS A 132 29.26 -14.33 -18.26
N SER A 133 30.49 -14.84 -18.28
CA SER A 133 31.04 -15.65 -19.37
C SER A 133 30.40 -17.02 -19.38
N ARG A 134 30.27 -17.63 -18.19
CA ARG A 134 29.57 -18.90 -18.00
C ARG A 134 28.10 -18.79 -18.43
N ILE A 135 27.42 -17.70 -18.07
CA ILE A 135 26.03 -17.44 -18.47
C ILE A 135 25.88 -17.34 -20.00
N ALA A 136 26.76 -16.58 -20.67
CA ALA A 136 26.73 -16.49 -22.13
C ALA A 136 26.94 -17.86 -22.79
N ALA A 137 27.86 -18.67 -22.25
CA ALA A 137 28.08 -20.04 -22.70
C ALA A 137 26.84 -20.93 -22.48
N ILE A 138 26.17 -20.86 -21.33
CA ILE A 138 24.92 -21.61 -21.03
C ILE A 138 23.85 -21.36 -22.10
N TYR A 139 23.56 -20.09 -22.40
CA TYR A 139 22.55 -19.75 -23.42
C TYR A 139 23.02 -20.09 -24.84
N THR A 140 24.33 -20.10 -25.09
CA THR A 140 24.89 -20.55 -26.37
C THR A 140 24.71 -22.07 -26.53
N VAL A 141 25.02 -22.86 -25.51
CA VAL A 141 24.81 -24.33 -25.51
C VAL A 141 23.33 -24.67 -25.73
N LYS A 142 22.41 -24.02 -25.01
CA LYS A 142 20.97 -24.26 -25.19
C LYS A 142 20.51 -23.98 -26.61
N GLN A 143 21.00 -22.91 -27.23
CA GLN A 143 20.64 -22.56 -28.60
C GLN A 143 21.25 -23.49 -29.65
N LEU A 144 22.48 -23.98 -29.43
CA LEU A 144 23.14 -24.95 -30.31
C LEU A 144 22.48 -26.33 -30.27
N LEU A 145 22.17 -26.82 -29.07
CA LEU A 145 21.78 -28.22 -28.86
C LEU A 145 20.28 -28.44 -28.66
N GLY A 146 19.52 -27.37 -28.35
CA GLY A 146 18.10 -27.49 -28.04
C GLY A 146 17.85 -28.45 -26.87
N GLU A 147 17.03 -29.48 -27.08
CA GLU A 147 16.74 -30.51 -26.08
C GLU A 147 17.98 -31.33 -25.69
N LYS A 148 18.94 -31.52 -26.61
CA LYS A 148 20.17 -32.28 -26.34
C LYS A 148 21.09 -31.62 -25.29
N SER A 149 20.78 -30.39 -24.86
CA SER A 149 21.50 -29.71 -23.78
C SER A 149 20.98 -30.03 -22.37
N HIS A 150 19.81 -30.68 -22.23
CA HIS A 150 19.13 -30.77 -20.95
C HIS A 150 19.98 -31.44 -19.87
N SER A 151 20.67 -32.54 -20.17
CA SER A 151 21.49 -33.23 -19.18
C SER A 151 22.62 -32.35 -18.65
N GLN A 152 23.28 -31.58 -19.52
CA GLN A 152 24.33 -30.64 -19.11
C GLN A 152 23.76 -29.46 -18.32
N LEU A 153 22.60 -28.93 -18.74
CA LEU A 153 21.95 -27.83 -18.02
C LEU A 153 21.43 -28.26 -16.64
N LEU A 154 20.99 -29.51 -16.49
CA LEU A 154 20.61 -30.08 -15.19
C LEU A 154 21.82 -30.16 -14.25
N GLU A 155 23.01 -30.47 -14.77
CA GLU A 155 24.23 -30.43 -13.97
C GLU A 155 24.60 -29.00 -13.58
N LEU A 156 24.52 -28.06 -14.51
CA LEU A 156 24.75 -26.63 -14.23
C LEU A 156 23.73 -26.03 -13.28
N ALA A 157 22.50 -26.56 -13.22
CA ALA A 157 21.48 -26.13 -12.27
C ALA A 157 21.86 -26.44 -10.80
N LYS A 158 22.77 -27.38 -10.57
CA LYS A 158 23.32 -27.68 -9.24
C LYS A 158 24.39 -26.69 -8.79
N ASP A 159 24.97 -25.91 -9.70
CA ASP A 159 26.00 -24.91 -9.38
C ASP A 159 25.34 -23.60 -8.91
N PRO A 160 25.49 -23.20 -7.63
CA PRO A 160 24.83 -22.00 -7.09
C PRO A 160 25.17 -20.71 -7.85
N ALA A 161 26.35 -20.63 -8.49
CA ALA A 161 26.78 -19.43 -9.21
C ALA A 161 25.95 -19.17 -10.47
N VAL A 162 25.43 -20.23 -11.10
CA VAL A 162 24.75 -20.18 -12.40
C VAL A 162 23.38 -20.87 -12.43
N ALA A 163 22.93 -21.44 -11.31
CA ALA A 163 21.68 -22.20 -11.18
C ALA A 163 20.46 -21.46 -11.77
N GLU A 164 20.30 -20.17 -11.46
CA GLU A 164 19.23 -19.32 -12.02
C GLU A 164 19.20 -19.38 -13.55
N HIS A 165 20.36 -19.24 -14.20
CA HIS A 165 20.45 -19.18 -15.65
C HIS A 165 20.35 -20.56 -16.30
N ALA A 166 20.80 -21.62 -15.63
CA ALA A 166 20.60 -22.98 -16.08
C ALA A 166 19.10 -23.37 -16.07
N LEU A 167 18.37 -23.02 -15.00
CA LEU A 167 16.92 -23.22 -14.91
C LEU A 167 16.16 -22.40 -15.97
N ARG A 168 16.53 -21.13 -16.17
CA ARG A 168 15.97 -20.32 -17.27
C ARG A 168 16.23 -20.98 -18.62
N ALA A 169 17.47 -21.36 -18.93
CA ALA A 169 17.81 -22.00 -20.19
C ALA A 169 17.07 -23.33 -20.42
N LEU A 170 16.80 -24.11 -19.36
CA LEU A 170 15.99 -25.32 -19.44
C LEU A 170 14.56 -25.01 -19.90
N ALA A 171 13.95 -23.94 -19.38
CA ALA A 171 12.53 -23.65 -19.55
C ALA A 171 12.16 -22.50 -20.52
N ASP A 172 13.11 -21.70 -20.99
CA ASP A 172 12.85 -20.48 -21.80
C ASP A 172 12.17 -20.77 -23.13
N ARG A 173 12.50 -21.89 -23.78
CA ARG A 173 11.92 -22.29 -25.07
C ARG A 173 10.84 -23.35 -24.88
N LYS A 174 9.55 -22.94 -24.95
CA LYS A 174 8.39 -23.83 -24.81
C LYS A 174 8.40 -25.03 -25.78
N THR A 175 8.98 -24.85 -26.97
CA THR A 175 9.12 -25.92 -27.98
C THR A 175 10.25 -26.93 -27.68
N GLN A 176 10.98 -26.78 -26.57
CA GLN A 176 12.15 -27.60 -26.23
C GLN A 176 12.12 -28.06 -24.75
N LEU A 177 10.92 -28.34 -24.23
CA LEU A 177 10.69 -28.74 -22.83
C LEU A 177 10.60 -30.26 -22.64
N LYS A 178 10.58 -31.03 -23.72
CA LYS A 178 10.45 -32.49 -23.65
C LYS A 178 11.59 -33.09 -22.82
N GLY A 179 11.26 -33.85 -21.77
CA GLY A 179 12.25 -34.49 -20.90
C GLY A 179 12.85 -33.59 -19.81
N VAL A 180 12.42 -32.33 -19.70
CA VAL A 180 12.80 -31.45 -18.58
C VAL A 180 12.06 -31.90 -17.32
N PRO A 181 12.76 -32.33 -16.24
CA PRO A 181 12.09 -32.83 -15.04
C PRO A 181 11.42 -31.72 -14.24
N VAL A 182 10.13 -31.84 -13.93
CA VAL A 182 9.41 -30.88 -13.05
C VAL A 182 10.08 -30.76 -11.68
N LYS A 183 10.61 -31.87 -11.15
CA LYS A 183 11.23 -31.94 -9.83
C LYS A 183 12.41 -30.96 -9.65
N VAL A 184 13.21 -30.70 -10.70
CA VAL A 184 14.33 -29.76 -10.56
C VAL A 184 13.84 -28.34 -10.27
N PHE A 185 12.64 -27.98 -10.75
CA PHE A 185 12.04 -26.68 -10.48
C PHE A 185 11.32 -26.65 -9.12
N THR A 186 10.59 -27.70 -8.74
CA THR A 186 9.93 -27.74 -7.41
C THR A 186 10.95 -27.77 -6.27
N ASP A 187 12.08 -28.45 -6.44
CA ASP A 187 13.21 -28.37 -5.50
C ASP A 187 13.80 -26.95 -5.47
N ALA A 188 13.94 -26.30 -6.63
CA ALA A 188 14.51 -24.96 -6.74
C ALA A 188 13.61 -23.84 -6.18
N LEU A 189 12.30 -24.05 -6.03
CA LEU A 189 11.42 -23.15 -5.28
C LEU A 189 11.82 -23.00 -3.80
N LYS A 190 12.55 -23.99 -3.25
CA LYS A 190 13.02 -24.01 -1.86
C LYS A 190 14.46 -23.49 -1.73
N ASN A 191 15.05 -22.98 -2.81
CA ASN A 191 16.44 -22.51 -2.82
C ASN A 191 16.59 -21.24 -1.96
N GLN A 192 17.75 -21.05 -1.33
CA GLN A 192 18.04 -19.85 -0.53
C GLN A 192 18.16 -18.57 -1.37
N ASN A 193 18.47 -18.69 -2.67
CA ASN A 193 18.57 -17.56 -3.59
C ASN A 193 17.20 -17.22 -4.19
N PRO A 194 16.60 -16.05 -3.90
CA PRO A 194 15.29 -15.67 -4.41
C PRO A 194 15.19 -15.64 -5.94
N ARG A 195 16.29 -15.36 -6.63
CA ARG A 195 16.31 -15.37 -8.11
C ARG A 195 16.21 -16.77 -8.69
N VAL A 196 16.74 -17.77 -7.97
CA VAL A 196 16.58 -19.19 -8.32
C VAL A 196 15.12 -19.60 -8.11
N GLN A 197 14.50 -19.18 -7.00
CA GLN A 197 13.07 -19.43 -6.73
C GLN A 197 12.18 -18.83 -7.84
N VAL A 198 12.45 -17.59 -8.25
CA VAL A 198 11.68 -16.95 -9.34
C VAL A 198 11.90 -17.65 -10.69
N ALA A 199 13.15 -18.00 -11.03
CA ALA A 199 13.42 -18.79 -12.24
C ALA A 199 12.70 -20.14 -12.21
N ALA A 200 12.61 -20.76 -11.02
CA ALA A 200 11.89 -21.99 -10.81
C ALA A 200 10.39 -21.84 -11.08
N ALA A 201 9.74 -20.82 -10.49
CA ALA A 201 8.33 -20.53 -10.68
C ALA A 201 7.98 -20.24 -12.15
N VAL A 202 8.79 -19.42 -12.85
CA VAL A 202 8.62 -19.20 -14.30
C VAL A 202 8.73 -20.51 -15.08
N GLY A 203 9.71 -21.35 -14.73
CA GLY A 203 9.92 -22.63 -15.40
C GLY A 203 8.73 -23.58 -15.25
N LEU A 204 8.18 -23.69 -14.04
CA LEU A 204 6.97 -24.49 -13.77
C LEU A 204 5.77 -24.01 -14.59
N GLY A 205 5.52 -22.70 -14.64
CA GLY A 205 4.44 -22.13 -15.46
C GLY A 205 4.60 -22.40 -16.95
N ARG A 206 5.85 -22.43 -17.46
CA ARG A 206 6.12 -22.74 -18.87
C ARG A 206 6.03 -24.22 -19.20
N ILE A 207 6.43 -25.10 -18.27
CA ILE A 207 6.29 -26.56 -18.40
C ILE A 207 4.80 -26.94 -18.37
N GLY A 208 4.01 -26.27 -17.54
CA GLY A 208 2.55 -26.44 -17.51
C GLY A 208 2.07 -27.74 -16.86
N ASP A 209 2.94 -28.48 -16.16
CA ASP A 209 2.55 -29.68 -15.43
C ASP A 209 1.86 -29.31 -14.11
N GLN A 210 0.55 -29.52 -14.05
CA GLN A 210 -0.29 -29.18 -12.90
C GLN A 210 0.09 -29.93 -11.61
N LYS A 211 0.90 -30.99 -11.67
CA LYS A 211 1.44 -31.66 -10.47
C LYS A 211 2.23 -30.70 -9.57
N ALA A 212 2.79 -29.64 -10.13
CA ALA A 212 3.53 -28.62 -9.39
C ALA A 212 2.64 -27.50 -8.80
N ALA A 213 1.32 -27.55 -8.98
CA ALA A 213 0.42 -26.51 -8.52
C ALA A 213 0.51 -26.28 -7.00
N ASN A 214 0.61 -27.35 -6.21
CA ASN A 214 0.75 -27.24 -4.75
C ASN A 214 2.08 -26.61 -4.33
N ASP A 215 3.18 -26.90 -5.05
CA ASP A 215 4.49 -26.28 -4.80
C ASP A 215 4.46 -24.77 -5.11
N LEU A 216 3.79 -24.37 -6.19
CA LEU A 216 3.60 -22.96 -6.52
C LEU A 216 2.68 -22.25 -5.52
N LEU A 217 1.61 -22.90 -5.09
CA LEU A 217 0.70 -22.36 -4.08
C LEU A 217 1.42 -22.05 -2.77
N ALA A 218 2.37 -22.90 -2.36
CA ALA A 218 3.15 -22.72 -1.13
C ALA A 218 4.00 -21.44 -1.11
N VAL A 219 4.28 -20.85 -2.28
CA VAL A 219 5.02 -19.58 -2.41
C VAL A 219 4.18 -18.46 -3.03
N SER A 220 2.85 -18.64 -3.13
CA SER A 220 1.97 -17.73 -3.89
C SER A 220 1.31 -16.62 -3.06
N ASN A 221 1.35 -16.72 -1.72
CA ASN A 221 0.72 -15.74 -0.84
C ASN A 221 1.44 -14.39 -0.91
N PRO A 222 0.71 -13.26 -0.98
CA PRO A 222 1.33 -11.95 -0.91
C PRO A 222 1.97 -11.73 0.48
N PRO A 223 3.04 -10.92 0.57
CA PRO A 223 3.69 -10.62 1.86
C PRO A 223 2.78 -9.81 2.81
N LEU A 224 1.84 -9.05 2.24
CA LEU A 224 0.79 -8.36 2.97
C LEU A 224 -0.56 -8.68 2.34
N ILE A 225 -1.54 -8.98 3.17
CA ILE A 225 -2.90 -9.27 2.74
C ILE A 225 -3.66 -7.94 2.66
N ASP A 226 -4.22 -7.63 1.49
CA ASP A 226 -5.07 -6.45 1.33
C ASP A 226 -6.21 -6.46 2.36
N PRO A 227 -6.48 -5.36 3.08
CA PRO A 227 -7.65 -5.28 3.93
C PRO A 227 -8.92 -5.35 3.09
N LEU A 228 -9.94 -6.05 3.60
CA LEU A 228 -11.30 -5.96 3.05
C LEU A 228 -11.94 -4.64 3.52
N PRO A 229 -12.91 -4.08 2.75
CA PRO A 229 -13.75 -3.02 3.26
C PRO A 229 -14.39 -3.44 4.59
N ARG A 230 -14.40 -2.55 5.57
CA ARG A 230 -15.03 -2.78 6.87
C ARG A 230 -16.07 -1.70 7.10
N MET A 231 -17.18 -2.08 7.72
CA MET A 231 -18.05 -1.09 8.34
C MET A 231 -17.31 -0.57 9.56
N ASP A 232 -16.86 0.68 9.50
CA ASP A 232 -16.40 1.34 10.71
C ASP A 232 -17.61 1.46 11.65
N PRO A 233 -17.51 1.04 12.92
CA PRO A 233 -18.51 1.44 13.88
C PRO A 233 -18.55 2.96 13.86
N VAL A 234 -19.72 3.52 13.59
CA VAL A 234 -19.98 4.90 14.00
C VAL A 234 -19.75 4.87 15.50
N THR A 235 -18.59 5.34 15.95
CA THR A 235 -18.45 5.76 17.34
C THR A 235 -19.59 6.72 17.53
N ALA A 236 -20.65 6.28 18.22
CA ALA A 236 -21.78 7.14 18.56
C ALA A 236 -21.15 8.41 19.07
N GLY A 237 -21.39 9.51 18.34
CA GLY A 237 -20.67 10.75 18.52
C GLY A 237 -20.63 11.04 20.01
N ASN A 238 -19.43 11.28 20.55
CA ASN A 238 -19.38 12.26 21.60
C ASN A 238 -19.79 13.56 20.90
N ASP A 239 -21.09 13.78 20.80
CA ASP A 239 -21.69 15.06 20.46
C ASP A 239 -21.51 15.96 21.69
N GLU A 240 -20.26 16.16 22.12
CA GLU A 240 -19.88 17.38 22.81
C GLU A 240 -19.54 18.37 21.70
N GLU A 241 -20.54 18.81 20.92
CA GLU A 241 -20.47 20.08 20.19
C GLU A 241 -20.39 21.17 21.28
N GLY A 242 -19.21 21.43 21.83
CA GLY A 242 -18.94 22.75 22.42
C GLY A 242 -19.22 23.81 21.35
N ASP A 243 -19.67 25.02 21.72
CA ASP A 243 -20.30 26.03 20.84
C ASP A 243 -19.87 26.03 19.35
N VAL A 244 -20.38 25.09 18.55
CA VAL A 244 -20.06 24.93 17.13
C VAL A 244 -21.32 25.25 16.35
N GLN A 245 -21.33 26.42 15.73
CA GLN A 245 -22.40 26.83 14.84
C GLN A 245 -22.09 26.35 13.43
N LYS A 246 -23.07 25.72 12.77
CA LYS A 246 -22.90 25.11 11.44
C LYS A 246 -23.92 25.65 10.45
N SER A 247 -23.47 25.93 9.24
CA SER A 247 -24.38 26.25 8.13
C SER A 247 -25.16 24.99 7.70
N PRO A 248 -26.27 25.12 6.99
CA PRO A 248 -26.76 24.08 6.09
C PRO A 248 -25.70 23.72 5.03
N PHE A 249 -25.91 22.65 4.27
CA PHE A 249 -25.08 22.40 3.08
C PHE A 249 -25.28 23.51 2.05
N ILE A 250 -24.18 24.07 1.58
CA ILE A 250 -24.16 25.18 0.63
C ILE A 250 -23.66 24.67 -0.72
N GLU A 251 -24.45 24.92 -1.76
CA GLU A 251 -24.17 24.62 -3.16
C GLU A 251 -24.82 25.71 -4.04
N GLY A 252 -24.29 25.90 -5.26
CA GLY A 252 -24.84 26.88 -6.20
C GLY A 252 -24.76 28.32 -5.67
N LYS A 253 -25.89 29.03 -5.65
CA LYS A 253 -25.99 30.43 -5.19
C LYS A 253 -26.48 30.57 -3.75
N LYS A 254 -26.60 29.47 -2.99
CA LYS A 254 -27.03 29.51 -1.59
C LYS A 254 -25.95 30.20 -0.74
N VAL A 255 -26.38 30.89 0.31
CA VAL A 255 -25.52 31.52 1.32
C VAL A 255 -26.13 31.29 2.70
N HIS A 256 -25.34 31.47 3.76
CA HIS A 256 -25.80 31.36 5.13
C HIS A 256 -25.21 32.49 5.99
N GLU A 257 -26.06 33.17 6.73
CA GLU A 257 -25.66 34.23 7.66
C GLU A 257 -25.37 33.62 9.03
N PHE A 258 -24.16 33.87 9.53
CA PHE A 258 -23.81 33.59 10.90
C PHE A 258 -24.02 34.84 11.73
N ASP A 259 -24.72 34.69 12.84
CA ASP A 259 -24.85 35.70 13.90
C ASP A 259 -24.71 35.00 15.25
N VAL A 260 -23.47 34.91 15.74
CA VAL A 260 -23.05 34.01 16.82
C VAL A 260 -22.65 34.82 18.04
N ASP A 261 -23.19 34.47 19.21
CA ASP A 261 -22.69 34.95 20.50
C ASP A 261 -21.33 34.28 20.77
N VAL A 262 -20.30 35.10 20.93
CA VAL A 262 -18.92 34.63 21.19
C VAL A 262 -18.40 35.19 22.51
N THR A 263 -19.31 35.63 23.39
CA THR A 263 -18.96 36.19 24.70
C THR A 263 -18.11 35.20 25.49
N GLY A 264 -16.92 35.64 25.90
CA GLY A 264 -15.98 34.82 26.68
C GLY A 264 -15.12 33.86 25.86
N TRP A 265 -15.27 33.81 24.52
CA TRP A 265 -14.40 33.00 23.68
C TRP A 265 -12.98 33.58 23.61
N LYS A 266 -11.97 32.73 23.84
CA LYS A 266 -10.54 33.10 23.71
C LYS A 266 -10.03 32.93 22.28
N GLU A 267 -10.61 31.98 21.54
CA GLU A 267 -10.26 31.66 20.17
C GLU A 267 -11.50 31.67 19.27
N LEU A 268 -11.30 32.00 17.99
CA LEU A 268 -12.31 31.87 16.93
C LEU A 268 -11.74 31.01 15.81
N HIS A 269 -12.45 29.96 15.48
CA HIS A 269 -12.14 28.99 14.44
C HIS A 269 -13.22 29.07 13.36
N LEU A 270 -12.81 29.49 12.16
CA LEU A 270 -13.63 29.54 10.97
C LEU A 270 -13.24 28.40 10.04
N THR A 271 -14.09 27.38 9.94
CA THR A 271 -13.76 26.14 9.21
C THR A 271 -14.70 25.94 8.02
N LEU A 272 -14.13 25.59 6.86
CA LEU A 272 -14.81 25.19 5.64
C LEU A 272 -14.57 23.70 5.42
N GLY A 273 -15.62 22.89 5.50
CA GLY A 273 -15.57 21.45 5.26
C GLY A 273 -16.28 21.03 3.97
N ASP A 274 -15.97 19.81 3.53
CA ASP A 274 -16.64 19.11 2.43
C ASP A 274 -18.00 18.57 2.89
N ALA A 275 -19.01 18.71 2.05
CA ALA A 275 -20.37 18.21 2.28
C ALA A 275 -20.77 17.07 1.31
N GLY A 276 -19.78 16.32 0.81
CA GLY A 276 -19.95 14.95 0.32
C GLY A 276 -19.86 14.78 -1.20
N ASN A 277 -19.44 15.81 -1.95
CA ASN A 277 -19.18 15.67 -3.39
C ASN A 277 -17.68 15.77 -3.74
N GLY A 278 -16.82 15.79 -2.73
CA GLY A 278 -15.38 15.91 -2.87
C GLY A 278 -14.95 17.37 -3.03
N THR A 279 -13.68 17.65 -2.71
CA THR A 279 -13.24 19.04 -2.52
C THR A 279 -12.87 19.80 -3.79
N GLY A 280 -12.90 19.16 -4.97
CA GLY A 280 -12.21 19.66 -6.16
C GLY A 280 -12.66 21.02 -6.71
N SER A 281 -13.82 21.54 -6.28
CA SER A 281 -14.32 22.85 -6.68
C SER A 281 -14.76 23.73 -5.52
N ASP A 282 -14.54 23.29 -4.27
CA ASP A 282 -15.07 23.87 -3.04
C ASP A 282 -14.41 25.21 -2.66
N HIS A 283 -14.62 26.23 -3.48
CA HIS A 283 -14.11 27.57 -3.25
C HIS A 283 -15.10 28.33 -2.37
N GLY A 284 -14.95 28.21 -1.05
CA GLY A 284 -15.81 28.88 -0.07
C GLY A 284 -15.21 30.20 0.42
N SER A 285 -16.04 31.06 1.02
CA SER A 285 -15.61 32.35 1.54
C SER A 285 -16.47 32.83 2.70
N TRP A 286 -15.82 33.60 3.57
CA TRP A 286 -16.44 34.37 4.64
C TRP A 286 -16.56 35.82 4.18
N PHE A 287 -17.75 36.23 3.76
CA PHE A 287 -18.05 37.57 3.25
C PHE A 287 -18.47 38.50 4.39
N ASP A 288 -17.92 39.71 4.37
CA ASP A 288 -18.13 40.78 5.35
C ASP A 288 -18.02 40.31 6.82
N PRO A 289 -16.96 39.56 7.20
CA PRO A 289 -16.85 39.02 8.55
C PRO A 289 -16.47 40.11 9.56
N VAL A 290 -17.27 40.26 10.62
CA VAL A 290 -17.10 41.29 11.65
C VAL A 290 -17.26 40.72 13.07
N LEU A 291 -16.59 41.37 14.03
CA LEU A 291 -16.75 41.15 15.46
C LEU A 291 -17.37 42.39 16.09
N LEU A 292 -18.41 42.21 16.92
CA LEU A 292 -19.04 43.29 17.67
C LEU A 292 -18.55 43.24 19.11
N LYS A 293 -18.12 44.40 19.61
CA LYS A 293 -17.75 44.61 21.00
C LYS A 293 -18.96 44.91 21.88
N LYS A 294 -18.77 44.75 23.19
CA LYS A 294 -19.75 45.10 24.22
C LYS A 294 -20.16 46.58 24.18
N ASP A 295 -19.26 47.47 23.76
CA ASP A 295 -19.50 48.91 23.60
C ASP A 295 -20.23 49.27 22.28
N GLY A 296 -20.55 48.29 21.44
CA GLY A 296 -21.23 48.47 20.15
C GLY A 296 -20.30 48.77 18.98
N SER A 297 -18.99 48.94 19.20
CA SER A 297 -18.02 49.12 18.12
C SER A 297 -17.77 47.83 17.33
N ILE A 298 -17.40 47.99 16.06
CA ILE A 298 -17.27 46.89 15.09
C ILE A 298 -15.80 46.76 14.65
N ILE A 299 -15.26 45.55 14.71
CA ILE A 299 -13.96 45.20 14.14
C ILE A 299 -14.18 44.34 12.91
N ARG A 300 -13.56 44.71 11.78
CA ARG A 300 -13.52 43.83 10.61
C ARG A 300 -12.52 42.71 10.84
N LEU A 301 -12.96 41.48 10.65
CA LEU A 301 -12.11 40.31 10.88
C LEU A 301 -10.93 40.24 9.88
N THR A 302 -11.08 40.88 8.72
CA THR A 302 -10.06 41.02 7.66
C THR A 302 -8.91 41.96 8.03
N GLU A 303 -9.12 42.86 9.00
CA GLU A 303 -8.08 43.74 9.56
C GLU A 303 -7.29 43.05 10.69
N LEU A 304 -7.81 41.93 11.20
CA LEU A 304 -7.13 41.11 12.20
C LEU A 304 -6.22 40.08 11.54
N LYS A 305 -4.99 39.99 12.05
CA LYS A 305 -4.06 38.94 11.63
C LYS A 305 -4.43 37.61 12.30
N TRP A 306 -4.87 36.63 11.50
CA TRP A 306 -5.07 35.28 12.01
C TRP A 306 -3.76 34.65 12.49
N SER A 307 -3.86 33.74 13.44
CA SER A 307 -2.72 32.98 13.97
C SER A 307 -2.28 31.87 13.02
N LYS A 308 -3.24 31.20 12.37
CA LYS A 308 -2.98 30.13 11.39
C LYS A 308 -4.13 30.07 10.38
N ALA A 309 -3.82 29.77 9.13
CA ALA A 309 -4.80 29.38 8.13
C ALA A 309 -4.31 28.12 7.39
N SER A 310 -5.23 27.22 7.07
CA SER A 310 -5.02 26.03 6.25
C SER A 310 -6.15 25.88 5.24
N GLN A 311 -5.88 25.18 4.14
CA GLN A 311 -6.81 24.96 3.04
C GLN A 311 -6.39 23.74 2.23
N GLY A 312 -7.35 23.05 1.61
CA GLY A 312 -7.05 21.86 0.80
C GLY A 312 -6.33 22.17 -0.51
N TRP A 313 -6.59 23.32 -1.11
CA TRP A 313 -5.96 23.76 -2.37
C TRP A 313 -5.91 25.28 -2.46
N GLY A 314 -4.97 25.81 -3.24
CA GLY A 314 -4.80 27.26 -3.42
C GLY A 314 -4.27 27.95 -2.15
N LYS A 315 -4.64 29.23 -1.97
CA LYS A 315 -4.22 30.03 -0.81
C LYS A 315 -5.39 30.78 -0.17
N THR A 316 -5.52 30.67 1.15
CA THR A 316 -6.45 31.48 1.93
C THR A 316 -5.98 32.93 2.02
N ARG A 317 -6.81 33.88 1.59
CA ARG A 317 -6.43 35.29 1.46
C ARG A 317 -7.61 36.24 1.70
N VAL A 318 -7.31 37.39 2.28
CA VAL A 318 -8.25 38.53 2.34
C VAL A 318 -8.42 39.12 0.94
N GLY A 319 -9.66 39.35 0.50
CA GLY A 319 -9.98 39.98 -0.79
C GLY A 319 -9.74 39.14 -2.04
N PHE A 320 -9.25 37.90 -1.91
CA PHE A 320 -9.01 37.00 -3.05
C PHE A 320 -9.63 35.62 -2.81
N SER A 321 -10.10 35.00 -3.89
CA SER A 321 -10.50 33.59 -3.89
C SER A 321 -9.27 32.67 -3.88
N PRO A 322 -9.43 31.35 -3.62
CA PRO A 322 -8.30 30.41 -3.57
C PRO A 322 -7.47 30.32 -4.84
N THR A 323 -8.06 30.65 -5.99
CA THR A 323 -7.38 30.68 -7.30
C THR A 323 -6.47 31.90 -7.47
N GLY A 324 -6.59 32.90 -6.59
CA GLY A 324 -5.92 34.20 -6.71
C GLY A 324 -6.73 35.28 -7.42
N ALA A 325 -7.93 34.98 -7.94
CA ALA A 325 -8.83 36.00 -8.50
C ALA A 325 -9.42 36.91 -7.40
N LYS A 326 -9.79 38.15 -7.76
CA LYS A 326 -10.50 39.07 -6.86
C LYS A 326 -11.75 38.39 -6.31
N LEU A 327 -11.94 38.46 -4.99
CA LEU A 327 -13.04 37.78 -4.33
C LEU A 327 -14.38 38.41 -4.73
N ALA A 328 -15.34 37.55 -5.09
CA ALA A 328 -16.71 37.92 -5.40
C ALA A 328 -17.64 36.76 -5.01
N ARG A 329 -18.88 37.08 -4.66
CA ARG A 329 -19.89 36.10 -4.25
C ARG A 329 -20.47 35.37 -5.47
N LYS A 330 -20.72 34.06 -5.35
CA LYS A 330 -21.36 33.27 -6.41
C LYS A 330 -22.81 33.64 -6.66
N ASP A 331 -23.50 34.17 -5.65
CA ASP A 331 -24.86 34.71 -5.78
C ASP A 331 -24.93 36.05 -6.55
N GLY A 332 -23.78 36.67 -6.83
CA GLY A 332 -23.68 37.94 -7.54
C GLY A 332 -24.01 39.17 -6.70
N LYS A 333 -24.28 39.02 -5.39
CA LYS A 333 -24.53 40.16 -4.51
C LYS A 333 -23.23 40.90 -4.21
N ALA A 334 -23.37 42.20 -3.94
CA ALA A 334 -22.25 43.02 -3.51
C ALA A 334 -21.70 42.53 -2.15
N MET A 335 -20.39 42.68 -2.00
CA MET A 335 -19.65 42.48 -0.75
C MET A 335 -18.65 43.62 -0.62
N THR A 336 -18.30 43.99 0.60
CA THR A 336 -17.29 45.01 0.85
C THR A 336 -15.91 44.40 1.09
N ASP A 337 -15.87 43.27 1.80
CA ASP A 337 -14.65 42.56 2.12
C ASP A 337 -14.91 41.06 2.35
N GLY A 338 -13.85 40.26 2.46
CA GLY A 338 -14.00 38.85 2.81
C GLY A 338 -12.72 38.04 2.76
N ILE A 339 -12.80 36.81 3.26
CA ILE A 339 -11.69 35.86 3.29
C ILE A 339 -12.05 34.66 2.43
N GLY A 340 -11.35 34.49 1.31
CA GLY A 340 -11.52 33.34 0.42
C GLY A 340 -10.65 32.17 0.85
N THR A 341 -11.20 30.95 0.82
CA THR A 341 -10.52 29.71 1.23
C THR A 341 -11.05 28.50 0.46
N HIS A 342 -10.41 27.34 0.62
CA HIS A 342 -10.76 26.11 -0.08
C HIS A 342 -10.95 24.96 0.91
N SER A 343 -11.95 24.12 0.67
CA SER A 343 -12.23 22.94 1.50
C SER A 343 -11.12 21.87 1.36
N ILE A 344 -10.70 21.16 2.41
CA ILE A 344 -10.99 21.42 3.81
C ILE A 344 -10.05 22.53 4.29
N GLY A 345 -10.60 23.61 4.84
CA GLY A 345 -9.83 24.76 5.27
C GLY A 345 -10.24 25.28 6.63
N SER A 346 -9.30 25.88 7.37
CA SER A 346 -9.54 26.44 8.70
C SER A 346 -8.74 27.73 8.89
N ILE A 347 -9.36 28.74 9.49
CA ILE A 347 -8.74 30.01 9.86
C ILE A 347 -8.89 30.18 11.37
N ILE A 348 -7.77 30.39 12.06
CA ILE A 348 -7.69 30.37 13.52
C ILE A 348 -7.22 31.73 14.03
N TYR A 349 -8.01 32.34 14.90
CA TYR A 349 -7.68 33.52 15.67
C TYR A 349 -7.53 33.13 17.14
N LYS A 350 -6.30 32.96 17.64
CA LYS A 350 -6.04 32.48 19.02
C LYS A 350 -6.16 33.55 20.13
N LYS A 351 -6.34 34.81 19.75
CA LYS A 351 -6.34 35.96 20.66
C LYS A 351 -7.54 36.85 20.35
N LEU A 352 -8.74 36.37 20.66
CA LEU A 352 -9.92 37.23 20.58
C LEU A 352 -9.86 38.30 21.68
N PRO A 353 -10.18 39.57 21.39
CA PRO A 353 -10.32 40.59 22.43
C PRO A 353 -11.41 40.18 23.44
N ALA A 354 -11.14 40.40 24.73
CA ALA A 354 -12.03 39.96 25.81
C ALA A 354 -13.39 40.68 25.85
N ASP A 355 -13.51 41.81 25.16
CA ASP A 355 -14.70 42.65 25.06
C ASP A 355 -15.60 42.32 23.85
N ILE A 356 -15.27 41.28 23.06
CA ILE A 356 -16.10 40.82 21.95
C ILE A 356 -17.28 40.00 22.49
N VAL A 357 -18.46 40.29 21.95
CA VAL A 357 -19.72 39.60 22.31
C VAL A 357 -20.37 38.90 21.14
N ARG A 358 -20.07 39.29 19.89
CA ARG A 358 -20.74 38.75 18.70
C ARG A 358 -19.79 38.58 17.53
N PHE A 359 -19.97 37.51 16.75
CA PHE A 359 -19.40 37.35 15.41
C PHE A 359 -20.51 37.33 14.37
N LYS A 360 -20.36 38.11 13.29
CA LYS A 360 -21.29 38.11 12.15
C LYS A 360 -20.56 37.96 10.83
N CYS A 361 -21.13 37.18 9.92
CA CYS A 361 -20.67 37.13 8.52
C CYS A 361 -21.74 36.52 7.61
N THR A 362 -21.58 36.70 6.29
CA THR A 362 -22.23 35.82 5.31
C THR A 362 -21.24 34.79 4.81
N SER A 363 -21.59 33.51 4.87
CA SER A 363 -20.81 32.41 4.32
C SER A 363 -21.42 31.92 3.00
N GLY A 364 -20.57 31.53 2.05
CA GLY A 364 -21.03 30.98 0.78
C GLY A 364 -19.91 30.69 -0.20
N LEU A 365 -20.27 30.26 -1.41
CA LEU A 365 -19.30 29.96 -2.46
C LEU A 365 -18.80 31.25 -3.13
N ALA A 366 -17.52 31.27 -3.46
CA ALA A 366 -16.90 32.29 -4.30
C ALA A 366 -17.33 32.11 -5.77
N SER A 367 -17.31 33.18 -6.56
CA SER A 367 -17.64 33.14 -8.00
C SER A 367 -16.74 32.20 -8.81
N THR A 368 -15.58 31.83 -8.29
CA THR A 368 -14.65 30.89 -8.91
C THR A 368 -14.95 29.42 -8.61
N ASP A 369 -15.98 29.11 -7.82
CA ASP A 369 -16.46 27.74 -7.59
C ASP A 369 -17.14 27.16 -8.84
N HIS A 370 -16.81 25.91 -9.18
CA HIS A 370 -17.33 25.18 -10.36
C HIS A 370 -18.18 23.95 -9.98
N GLY A 371 -18.94 24.03 -8.88
CA GLY A 371 -19.87 22.98 -8.47
C GLY A 371 -19.55 22.35 -7.11
N GLY A 372 -18.90 23.09 -6.20
CA GLY A 372 -18.60 22.61 -4.86
C GLY A 372 -19.84 22.49 -3.97
N LYS A 373 -19.77 21.59 -2.99
CA LYS A 373 -20.80 21.42 -1.95
C LYS A 373 -20.10 21.42 -0.60
N VAL A 374 -20.33 22.48 0.16
CA VAL A 374 -19.56 22.77 1.37
C VAL A 374 -20.43 22.93 2.61
N ARG A 375 -19.80 22.88 3.78
CA ARG A 375 -20.40 23.29 5.05
C ARG A 375 -19.43 24.20 5.82
N PHE A 376 -19.96 25.31 6.34
CA PHE A 376 -19.19 26.26 7.14
C PHE A 376 -19.44 26.01 8.63
N TYR A 377 -18.40 26.21 9.43
CA TYR A 377 -18.44 26.05 10.89
C TYR A 377 -17.77 27.25 11.57
N VAL A 378 -18.43 27.79 12.60
CA VAL A 378 -17.90 28.83 13.50
C VAL A 378 -17.83 28.23 14.89
N SER A 379 -16.66 28.28 15.52
CA SER A 379 -16.44 27.58 16.81
C SER A 379 -15.31 28.20 17.63
N ASN A 380 -15.27 27.90 18.92
CA ASN A 380 -14.18 28.29 19.83
C ASN A 380 -13.04 27.27 19.89
N GLN A 381 -13.14 26.18 19.13
CA GLN A 381 -12.18 25.08 19.09
C GLN A 381 -12.07 24.47 17.68
N PRO A 382 -10.97 23.79 17.33
CA PRO A 382 -10.82 23.20 16.01
C PRO A 382 -11.89 22.14 15.70
N VAL A 383 -12.53 22.25 14.53
CA VAL A 383 -13.42 21.20 13.99
C VAL A 383 -12.58 20.16 13.26
N THR A 384 -12.62 18.91 13.73
CA THR A 384 -11.80 17.81 13.18
C THR A 384 -12.61 16.72 12.47
N LYS A 385 -13.95 16.82 12.47
CA LYS A 385 -14.85 15.86 11.79
C LYS A 385 -15.68 16.59 10.74
N PHE A 386 -15.58 16.13 9.49
CA PHE A 386 -16.34 16.65 8.35
C PHE A 386 -17.15 15.51 7.73
N VAL A 387 -18.27 15.83 7.08
CA VAL A 387 -19.13 14.83 6.43
C VAL A 387 -18.44 14.25 5.19
N GLY A 388 -17.70 15.06 4.43
CA GLY A 388 -16.82 14.59 3.37
C GLY A 388 -15.43 14.25 3.89
N LYS A 389 -14.89 13.10 3.48
CA LYS A 389 -13.58 12.59 3.96
C LYS A 389 -12.38 13.47 3.57
N GLY A 390 -12.59 14.49 2.71
CA GLY A 390 -11.49 15.21 2.06
C GLY A 390 -10.58 14.25 1.29
N LYS A 391 -9.65 14.77 0.49
CA LYS A 391 -8.52 13.93 0.11
C LYS A 391 -7.72 13.69 1.38
N GLN A 392 -7.70 12.45 1.87
CA GLN A 392 -6.62 12.01 2.75
C GLN A 392 -5.31 12.38 2.02
N GLU A 393 -4.37 13.04 2.69
CA GLU A 393 -3.02 13.15 2.17
C GLU A 393 -2.51 11.72 2.02
N ILE A 394 -2.67 11.16 0.82
CA ILE A 394 -2.00 9.94 0.45
C ILE A 394 -0.55 10.40 0.34
N ALA A 395 0.25 10.16 1.39
CA ALA A 395 1.69 10.21 1.27
C ALA A 395 2.06 9.56 -0.06
N GLU A 396 2.88 10.23 -0.87
CA GLU A 396 3.27 9.78 -2.20
C GLU A 396 3.41 8.25 -2.18
N GLY A 397 2.56 7.57 -2.95
CA GLY A 397 2.27 6.16 -2.71
C GLY A 397 3.53 5.29 -2.72
N PRO A 398 3.49 4.07 -2.16
CA PRO A 398 4.64 3.16 -2.03
C PRO A 398 5.33 2.77 -3.36
N HIS A 399 4.90 3.31 -4.50
CA HIS A 399 5.51 3.13 -5.82
C HIS A 399 6.98 3.56 -5.90
N ALA A 400 7.45 4.42 -4.99
CA ALA A 400 8.87 4.80 -4.90
C ALA A 400 9.71 3.82 -4.05
N THR A 401 9.08 2.93 -3.28
CA THR A 401 9.79 1.95 -2.42
C THR A 401 9.83 0.57 -3.10
N PRO A 402 11.02 0.00 -3.32
CA PRO A 402 11.14 -1.37 -3.83
C PRO A 402 10.36 -2.38 -2.98
N ASN A 403 9.60 -3.26 -3.62
CA ASN A 403 8.87 -4.33 -2.96
C ASN A 403 9.33 -5.69 -3.51
N ALA A 404 10.56 -6.06 -3.21
CA ALA A 404 11.15 -7.31 -3.69
C ALA A 404 10.37 -8.56 -3.23
N ALA A 405 9.78 -8.52 -2.04
CA ALA A 405 9.04 -9.63 -1.45
C ALA A 405 7.79 -10.06 -2.25
N VAL A 406 7.20 -9.18 -3.05
CA VAL A 406 6.00 -9.52 -3.85
C VAL A 406 6.31 -10.31 -5.12
N VAL A 407 7.56 -10.29 -5.59
CA VAL A 407 7.92 -10.79 -6.93
C VAL A 407 7.70 -12.30 -7.05
N LEU A 408 8.23 -13.10 -6.13
CA LEU A 408 8.04 -14.56 -6.17
C LEU A 408 6.55 -14.94 -6.06
N PRO A 409 5.78 -14.44 -5.08
CA PRO A 409 4.35 -14.66 -5.04
C PRO A 409 3.61 -14.30 -6.32
N HIS A 410 3.93 -13.13 -6.91
CA HIS A 410 3.32 -12.69 -8.16
C HIS A 410 3.61 -13.66 -9.32
N VAL A 411 4.87 -14.04 -9.49
CA VAL A 411 5.29 -14.97 -10.55
C VAL A 411 4.67 -16.35 -10.33
N ALA A 412 4.60 -16.84 -9.09
CA ALA A 412 3.99 -18.12 -8.77
C ALA A 412 2.49 -18.14 -9.09
N ARG A 413 1.76 -17.07 -8.76
CA ARG A 413 0.35 -16.91 -9.17
C ARG A 413 0.19 -16.89 -10.68
N LYS A 414 1.06 -16.17 -11.40
CA LYS A 414 1.01 -16.14 -12.87
C LYS A 414 1.31 -17.53 -13.46
N ALA A 415 2.24 -18.28 -12.86
CA ALA A 415 2.52 -19.66 -13.27
C ALA A 415 1.31 -20.58 -13.04
N LEU A 416 0.58 -20.44 -11.93
CA LEU A 416 -0.68 -21.17 -11.67
C LEU A 416 -1.74 -20.86 -12.74
N VAL A 417 -1.87 -19.59 -13.14
CA VAL A 417 -2.75 -19.16 -14.23
C VAL A 417 -2.34 -19.78 -15.56
N ASP A 418 -1.05 -19.70 -15.92
CA ASP A 418 -0.55 -20.18 -17.21
C ASP A 418 -0.68 -21.71 -17.38
N MET A 419 -0.68 -22.48 -16.28
CA MET A 419 -0.89 -23.94 -16.30
C MET A 419 -2.35 -24.35 -16.08
N ASN A 420 -3.28 -23.40 -15.99
CA ASN A 420 -4.70 -23.62 -15.70
C ASN A 420 -4.96 -24.42 -14.39
N ALA A 421 -4.23 -24.12 -13.31
CA ALA A 421 -4.33 -24.82 -12.02
C ALA A 421 -5.55 -24.41 -11.16
N GLY A 422 -6.69 -24.11 -11.79
CA GLY A 422 -7.87 -23.60 -11.11
C GLY A 422 -8.43 -24.54 -10.04
N GLU A 423 -8.46 -25.85 -10.30
CA GLU A 423 -8.96 -26.84 -9.34
C GLU A 423 -8.11 -26.88 -8.06
N ALA A 424 -6.77 -26.86 -8.20
CA ALA A 424 -5.85 -26.79 -7.06
C ALA A 424 -6.03 -25.48 -6.26
N CYS A 425 -6.24 -24.35 -6.95
CA CYS A 425 -6.52 -23.08 -6.28
C CYS A 425 -7.84 -23.12 -5.50
N ILE A 426 -8.90 -23.70 -6.06
CA ILE A 426 -10.19 -23.85 -5.37
C ILE A 426 -10.06 -24.73 -4.13
N GLN A 427 -9.30 -25.83 -4.22
CA GLN A 427 -9.03 -26.72 -3.09
C GLN A 427 -8.25 -26.03 -1.96
N ALA A 428 -7.39 -25.06 -2.30
CA ALA A 428 -6.60 -24.31 -1.31
C ALA A 428 -7.40 -23.25 -0.53
N ILE A 429 -8.64 -22.94 -0.93
CA ILE A 429 -9.52 -22.00 -0.22
C ILE A 429 -9.84 -22.54 1.19
N GLY A 430 -9.68 -21.72 2.22
CA GLY A 430 -9.79 -22.12 3.63
C GLY A 430 -8.51 -22.70 4.23
N GLY A 431 -7.47 -22.92 3.42
CA GLY A 431 -6.14 -23.32 3.88
C GLY A 431 -5.17 -22.15 3.99
N VAL A 432 -3.92 -22.45 4.38
CA VAL A 432 -2.84 -21.45 4.55
C VAL A 432 -2.48 -20.72 3.25
N ASN A 433 -2.74 -21.32 2.08
CA ASN A 433 -2.42 -20.75 0.76
C ASN A 433 -3.61 -20.02 0.10
N GLN A 434 -4.68 -19.75 0.85
CA GLN A 434 -5.92 -19.18 0.30
C GLN A 434 -5.69 -17.87 -0.46
N GLU A 435 -4.93 -16.92 0.10
CA GLU A 435 -4.81 -15.58 -0.51
C GLU A 435 -4.11 -15.65 -1.87
N GLY A 436 -3.02 -16.41 -1.96
CA GLY A 436 -2.35 -16.67 -3.22
C GLY A 436 -3.23 -17.38 -4.25
N ALA A 437 -4.01 -18.38 -3.81
CA ALA A 437 -4.97 -19.09 -4.65
C ALA A 437 -6.08 -18.17 -5.19
N LEU A 438 -6.69 -17.35 -4.33
CA LEU A 438 -7.76 -16.42 -4.69
C LEU A 438 -7.29 -15.32 -5.65
N MET A 439 -6.06 -14.84 -5.45
CA MET A 439 -5.42 -13.89 -6.38
C MET A 439 -4.99 -14.53 -7.71
N ALA A 440 -4.74 -15.84 -7.77
CA ALA A 440 -4.53 -16.54 -9.04
C ALA A 440 -5.87 -16.73 -9.77
N LEU A 441 -6.90 -17.20 -9.05
CA LEU A 441 -8.26 -17.39 -9.57
C LEU A 441 -8.85 -16.12 -10.16
N SER A 442 -8.49 -14.93 -9.65
CA SER A 442 -8.97 -13.65 -10.18
C SER A 442 -8.56 -13.34 -11.63
N TYR A 443 -7.69 -14.16 -12.23
CA TYR A 443 -7.27 -14.06 -13.64
C TYR A 443 -7.74 -15.25 -14.49
N MET A 444 -8.53 -16.17 -13.93
CA MET A 444 -8.96 -17.41 -14.59
C MET A 444 -10.41 -17.32 -15.06
N HIS A 445 -10.63 -16.69 -16.22
CA HIS A 445 -11.93 -16.64 -16.92
C HIS A 445 -12.24 -17.96 -17.65
N ASP A 446 -12.11 -19.08 -16.95
CA ASP A 446 -12.47 -20.42 -17.42
C ASP A 446 -13.86 -20.80 -16.89
N SER A 447 -14.78 -21.13 -17.80
CA SER A 447 -16.18 -21.41 -17.48
C SER A 447 -16.35 -22.51 -16.42
N LYS A 448 -15.56 -23.61 -16.51
CA LYS A 448 -15.65 -24.74 -15.58
C LYS A 448 -15.10 -24.38 -14.20
N ILE A 449 -13.98 -23.66 -14.16
CA ILE A 449 -13.37 -23.21 -12.89
C ILE A 449 -14.28 -22.20 -12.17
N VAL A 450 -14.87 -21.26 -12.90
CA VAL A 450 -15.80 -20.27 -12.32
C VAL A 450 -17.04 -20.94 -11.75
N GLU A 451 -17.64 -21.91 -12.45
CA GLU A 451 -18.78 -22.68 -11.95
C GLU A 451 -18.45 -23.42 -10.65
N GLN A 452 -17.27 -24.05 -10.58
CA GLN A 452 -16.81 -24.70 -9.35
C GLN A 452 -16.60 -23.71 -8.19
N LEU A 453 -16.04 -22.53 -8.47
CA LEU A 453 -15.82 -21.49 -7.47
C LEU A 453 -17.16 -20.92 -6.95
N VAL A 454 -18.13 -20.70 -7.83
CA VAL A 454 -19.50 -20.29 -7.46
C VAL A 454 -20.17 -21.35 -6.59
N ASN A 455 -20.11 -22.63 -6.98
CA ASN A 455 -20.66 -23.73 -6.19
C ASN A 455 -20.02 -23.81 -4.79
N ARG A 456 -18.70 -23.59 -4.68
CA ARG A 456 -18.03 -23.51 -3.38
C ARG A 456 -18.53 -22.30 -2.57
N PHE A 457 -18.57 -21.12 -3.18
CA PHE A 457 -19.01 -19.88 -2.54
C PHE A 457 -20.43 -19.97 -1.97
N SER A 458 -21.38 -20.54 -2.73
CA SER A 458 -22.77 -20.71 -2.30
C SER A 458 -22.93 -21.65 -1.10
N LYS A 459 -21.95 -22.54 -0.84
CA LYS A 459 -21.96 -23.48 0.30
C LYS A 459 -21.22 -22.94 1.52
N MET A 460 -20.54 -21.79 1.41
CA MET A 460 -19.80 -21.21 2.53
C MET A 460 -20.73 -20.49 3.51
N SER A 461 -20.46 -20.66 4.80
CA SER A 461 -21.02 -19.79 5.83
C SER A 461 -20.42 -18.39 5.76
N ASP A 462 -21.20 -17.41 6.19
CA ASP A 462 -20.77 -16.02 6.24
C ASP A 462 -19.57 -15.87 7.18
N SER A 463 -18.45 -15.45 6.59
CA SER A 463 -17.13 -15.44 7.19
C SER A 463 -16.21 -14.53 6.39
N ILE A 464 -15.07 -14.15 6.98
CA ILE A 464 -14.00 -13.43 6.25
C ILE A 464 -13.57 -14.23 5.01
N GLY A 465 -13.50 -15.57 5.11
CA GLY A 465 -13.20 -16.42 3.96
C GLY A 465 -14.20 -16.28 2.82
N LYS A 466 -15.51 -16.24 3.11
CA LYS A 466 -16.55 -16.02 2.09
C LYS A 466 -16.45 -14.62 1.47
N GLN A 467 -16.15 -13.60 2.27
CA GLN A 467 -15.91 -12.24 1.78
C GLN A 467 -14.69 -12.16 0.84
N ARG A 468 -13.61 -12.92 1.13
CA ARG A 468 -12.43 -13.04 0.25
C ARG A 468 -12.78 -13.70 -1.08
N VAL A 469 -13.58 -14.75 -1.06
CA VAL A 469 -14.07 -15.40 -2.29
C VAL A 469 -14.97 -14.44 -3.09
N ALA A 470 -15.82 -13.65 -2.43
CA ALA A 470 -16.63 -12.63 -3.09
C ALA A 470 -15.77 -11.59 -3.82
N LYS A 471 -14.65 -11.12 -3.23
CA LYS A 471 -13.67 -10.25 -3.90
C LYS A 471 -13.17 -10.87 -5.22
N THR A 472 -12.83 -12.16 -5.22
CA THR A 472 -12.41 -12.88 -6.43
C THR A 472 -13.54 -12.99 -7.47
N LEU A 473 -14.76 -13.32 -7.05
CA LEU A 473 -15.91 -13.41 -7.95
C LEU A 473 -16.24 -12.05 -8.60
N ILE A 474 -16.20 -10.96 -7.83
CA ILE A 474 -16.39 -9.59 -8.34
C ILE A 474 -15.37 -9.29 -9.44
N ARG A 475 -14.10 -9.60 -9.18
CA ARG A 475 -13.02 -9.40 -10.16
C ARG A 475 -13.22 -10.20 -11.45
N LEU A 476 -13.93 -11.33 -11.38
CA LEU A 476 -14.24 -12.21 -12.52
C LEU A 476 -15.52 -11.82 -13.26
N VAL A 477 -16.36 -10.90 -12.76
CA VAL A 477 -17.63 -10.54 -13.43
C VAL A 477 -17.38 -10.01 -14.84
N ASN A 478 -16.35 -9.18 -15.00
CA ASN A 478 -15.93 -8.62 -16.29
C ASN A 478 -14.59 -9.21 -16.72
N LYS A 479 -14.24 -8.99 -18.00
CA LYS A 479 -12.88 -9.18 -18.54
C LYS A 479 -12.40 -7.92 -19.25
N GLU A 480 -11.10 -7.82 -19.49
CA GLU A 480 -10.55 -6.75 -20.31
C GLU A 480 -11.00 -6.90 -21.77
N LYS A 481 -11.40 -5.80 -22.42
CA LYS A 481 -11.65 -5.80 -23.87
C LYS A 481 -10.33 -6.10 -24.59
N VAL A 482 -10.37 -6.89 -25.66
CA VAL A 482 -9.20 -7.03 -26.55
C VAL A 482 -8.88 -5.65 -27.10
N TYR A 483 -7.63 -5.21 -26.92
CA TYR A 483 -7.17 -3.94 -27.46
C TYR A 483 -7.13 -4.01 -28.98
N ASP A 484 -7.89 -3.14 -29.63
CA ASP A 484 -8.08 -3.07 -31.09
C ASP A 484 -7.32 -1.89 -31.74
N GLY A 485 -6.66 -1.05 -30.93
CA GLY A 485 -5.94 0.14 -31.40
C GLY A 485 -6.85 1.33 -31.72
N GLU A 486 -8.18 1.20 -31.63
CA GLU A 486 -9.13 2.28 -31.92
C GLU A 486 -9.08 3.38 -30.85
N THR A 487 -8.70 3.01 -29.64
CA THR A 487 -8.44 3.95 -28.54
C THR A 487 -6.94 4.21 -28.45
N TRP A 488 -6.51 5.34 -29.01
CA TRP A 488 -5.16 5.86 -28.80
C TRP A 488 -5.01 6.33 -27.35
N TRP A 489 -3.89 6.00 -26.71
CA TRP A 489 -3.55 6.53 -25.40
C TRP A 489 -3.48 8.07 -25.44
N SER A 490 -4.48 8.76 -24.90
CA SER A 490 -4.30 10.20 -24.66
C SER A 490 -3.14 10.40 -23.67
N THR A 491 -2.55 11.59 -23.60
CA THR A 491 -1.52 11.92 -22.58
C THR A 491 -2.05 11.84 -21.15
N ARG A 492 -3.34 11.53 -20.96
CA ARG A 492 -4.01 11.26 -19.69
C ARG A 492 -4.76 9.92 -19.77
N PRO A 493 -4.08 8.78 -19.59
CA PRO A 493 -4.75 7.48 -19.54
C PRO A 493 -5.73 7.43 -18.35
N ASP A 494 -6.88 6.79 -18.52
CA ASP A 494 -7.76 6.48 -17.38
C ASP A 494 -7.03 5.51 -16.46
N THR A 495 -6.74 5.92 -15.23
CA THR A 495 -6.00 5.11 -14.24
C THR A 495 -6.93 4.30 -13.34
N ARG A 496 -8.24 4.41 -13.53
CA ARG A 496 -9.21 3.56 -12.82
C ARG A 496 -9.05 2.14 -13.34
N GLY A 497 -8.93 1.19 -12.42
CA GLY A 497 -8.78 -0.24 -12.69
C GLY A 497 -9.73 -1.03 -11.79
N PRO A 498 -9.81 -2.38 -11.94
CA PRO A 498 -8.71 -3.23 -12.41
C PRO A 498 -8.78 -3.73 -13.87
N TYR A 499 -9.84 -3.41 -14.63
CA TYR A 499 -9.88 -3.50 -16.11
C TYR A 499 -10.13 -2.12 -16.68
N TYR A 500 -9.39 -1.69 -17.70
CA TYR A 500 -9.56 -0.37 -18.33
C TYR A 500 -10.89 -0.28 -19.10
N TYR A 501 -11.22 -1.35 -19.83
CA TYR A 501 -12.46 -1.51 -20.59
C TYR A 501 -13.21 -2.75 -20.08
N PRO A 502 -13.88 -2.66 -18.91
CA PRO A 502 -14.61 -3.79 -18.35
C PRO A 502 -15.69 -4.25 -19.32
N THR A 503 -15.58 -5.49 -19.78
CA THR A 503 -16.46 -6.07 -20.80
C THR A 503 -17.11 -7.35 -20.25
N PRO A 504 -18.43 -7.53 -20.42
CA PRO A 504 -19.11 -8.77 -20.09
C PRO A 504 -18.55 -9.98 -20.86
N TRP A 505 -18.76 -11.17 -20.31
CA TRP A 505 -18.40 -12.45 -20.92
C TRP A 505 -19.41 -13.52 -20.51
N GLU A 506 -19.23 -14.76 -20.99
CA GLU A 506 -20.17 -15.87 -20.85
C GLU A 506 -20.71 -16.07 -19.42
N LYS A 507 -19.89 -15.88 -18.38
CA LYS A 507 -20.29 -16.09 -16.98
C LYS A 507 -20.67 -14.83 -16.22
N THR A 508 -20.68 -13.65 -16.85
CA THR A 508 -21.05 -12.39 -16.18
C THR A 508 -22.40 -12.49 -15.50
N GLU A 509 -23.43 -12.96 -16.20
CA GLU A 509 -24.79 -13.02 -15.65
C GLU A 509 -24.89 -13.96 -14.43
N MET A 510 -24.25 -15.13 -14.49
CA MET A 510 -24.18 -16.09 -13.38
C MET A 510 -23.49 -15.49 -12.15
N LEU A 511 -22.34 -14.84 -12.36
CA LEU A 511 -21.56 -14.21 -11.30
C LEU A 511 -22.36 -13.05 -10.67
N SER A 512 -22.96 -12.19 -11.48
CA SER A 512 -23.78 -11.08 -11.01
C SER A 512 -24.96 -11.56 -10.18
N LYS A 513 -25.71 -12.56 -10.66
CA LYS A 513 -26.82 -13.17 -9.91
C LYS A 513 -26.36 -13.75 -8.57
N THR A 514 -25.25 -14.48 -8.58
CA THR A 514 -24.67 -15.10 -7.36
C THR A 514 -24.28 -14.05 -6.32
N LEU A 515 -23.61 -12.98 -6.74
CA LEU A 515 -23.17 -11.89 -5.85
C LEU A 515 -24.35 -11.10 -5.30
N VAL A 516 -25.34 -10.79 -6.15
CA VAL A 516 -26.56 -10.10 -5.71
C VAL A 516 -27.35 -10.94 -4.71
N GLU A 517 -27.47 -12.25 -4.95
CA GLU A 517 -28.16 -13.16 -4.02
C GLU A 517 -27.44 -13.24 -2.67
N ALA A 518 -26.11 -13.35 -2.67
CA ALA A 518 -25.32 -13.34 -1.45
C ALA A 518 -25.42 -12.01 -0.68
N ALA A 519 -25.51 -10.88 -1.38
CA ALA A 519 -25.71 -9.57 -0.75
C ALA A 519 -27.15 -9.37 -0.21
N LYS A 520 -28.14 -10.10 -0.73
CA LYS A 520 -29.54 -10.06 -0.27
C LYS A 520 -29.79 -10.95 0.93
N THR A 521 -29.21 -12.14 0.94
CA THR A 521 -29.48 -13.18 1.95
C THR A 521 -28.41 -13.27 3.03
N GLY A 522 -27.22 -12.75 2.77
CA GLY A 522 -26.11 -12.75 3.71
C GLY A 522 -26.18 -11.67 4.78
N SER A 523 -25.16 -11.69 5.62
CA SER A 523 -24.86 -10.71 6.66
C SER A 523 -24.63 -9.30 6.11
N ASN A 524 -24.75 -8.31 7.00
CA ASN A 524 -24.48 -6.91 6.65
C ASN A 524 -23.03 -6.72 6.16
N GLU A 525 -22.08 -7.46 6.73
CA GLU A 525 -20.67 -7.40 6.38
C GLU A 525 -20.42 -7.89 4.95
N ILE A 526 -20.98 -9.04 4.53
CA ILE A 526 -20.79 -9.52 3.16
C ILE A 526 -21.49 -8.62 2.15
N LYS A 527 -22.69 -8.12 2.48
CA LYS A 527 -23.40 -7.11 1.66
C LYS A 527 -22.52 -5.88 1.44
N PHE A 528 -21.92 -5.34 2.49
CA PHE A 528 -21.07 -4.15 2.40
C PHE A 528 -19.79 -4.39 1.60
N VAL A 529 -19.10 -5.51 1.85
CA VAL A 529 -17.91 -5.89 1.07
C VAL A 529 -18.24 -6.01 -0.42
N ILE A 530 -19.36 -6.65 -0.77
CA ILE A 530 -19.78 -6.78 -2.17
C ILE A 530 -20.06 -5.41 -2.80
N SER A 531 -20.80 -4.55 -2.12
CA SER A 531 -21.13 -3.20 -2.62
C SER A 531 -19.89 -2.33 -2.83
N GLU A 532 -19.01 -2.24 -1.85
CA GLU A 532 -17.80 -1.41 -1.93
C GLU A 532 -16.84 -1.91 -3.02
N LEU A 533 -16.65 -3.23 -3.10
CA LEU A 533 -15.74 -3.80 -4.11
C LEU A 533 -16.33 -3.76 -5.52
N ALA A 534 -17.64 -3.94 -5.70
CA ALA A 534 -18.28 -3.79 -7.00
C ALA A 534 -18.14 -2.35 -7.52
N GLY A 535 -18.33 -1.35 -6.65
CA GLY A 535 -18.09 0.06 -6.97
C GLY A 535 -16.62 0.32 -7.35
N LYS A 536 -15.68 -0.20 -6.55
CA LYS A 536 -14.23 -0.07 -6.80
C LYS A 536 -13.82 -0.68 -8.14
N ASP A 537 -14.33 -1.87 -8.45
CA ASP A 537 -13.95 -2.63 -9.65
C ASP A 537 -14.79 -2.26 -10.88
N ARG A 538 -15.70 -1.29 -10.76
CA ARG A 538 -16.61 -0.83 -11.83
C ARG A 538 -17.47 -1.96 -12.39
N VAL A 539 -17.98 -2.79 -11.49
CA VAL A 539 -18.88 -3.89 -11.83
C VAL A 539 -20.32 -3.44 -11.64
N ASP A 540 -21.10 -3.49 -12.71
CA ASP A 540 -22.55 -3.27 -12.62
C ASP A 540 -23.23 -4.54 -12.12
N LEU A 541 -23.91 -4.42 -10.98
CA LEU A 541 -24.68 -5.50 -10.34
C LEU A 541 -26.14 -5.06 -10.18
N PRO A 542 -26.97 -5.23 -11.23
CA PRO A 542 -28.39 -4.87 -11.17
C PRO A 542 -29.10 -5.60 -10.03
N GLY A 543 -29.85 -4.84 -9.21
CA GLY A 543 -30.61 -5.40 -8.09
C GLY A 543 -29.78 -5.61 -6.81
N LEU A 544 -28.54 -5.12 -6.76
CA LEU A 544 -27.78 -5.03 -5.52
C LEU A 544 -28.51 -4.11 -4.52
N PRO A 545 -28.77 -4.54 -3.27
CA PRO A 545 -29.50 -3.72 -2.31
C PRO A 545 -28.72 -2.45 -1.97
N LYS A 546 -29.39 -1.30 -1.95
CA LYS A 546 -28.77 -0.03 -1.55
C LYS A 546 -28.17 -0.13 -0.15
N THR A 547 -27.00 0.48 0.02
CA THR A 547 -26.29 0.65 1.30
C THR A 547 -26.79 1.89 2.05
N GLU A 548 -28.09 2.15 2.05
CA GLU A 548 -28.68 3.20 2.89
C GLU A 548 -28.67 2.70 4.35
N ASP A 549 -27.95 3.44 5.21
CA ASP A 549 -27.87 3.35 6.68
C ASP A 549 -27.85 1.96 7.31
N VAL A 550 -26.80 1.17 7.07
CA VAL A 550 -26.44 0.11 8.05
C VAL A 550 -25.70 0.76 9.20
N GLN A 551 -26.45 1.42 10.09
CA GLN A 551 -25.97 1.69 11.44
C GLN A 551 -25.98 0.37 12.19
N VAL A 552 -24.80 -0.16 12.48
CA VAL A 552 -24.67 -1.22 13.47
C VAL A 552 -25.08 -0.61 14.81
N VAL A 553 -26.17 -1.10 15.38
CA VAL A 553 -26.54 -0.85 16.77
C VAL A 553 -25.31 -1.19 17.60
N ALA A 554 -24.69 -0.16 18.18
CA ALA A 554 -23.52 -0.32 19.01
C ALA A 554 -23.82 -1.37 20.08
N ARG A 555 -22.99 -2.41 20.17
CA ARG A 555 -22.91 -3.17 21.42
C ARG A 555 -22.49 -2.16 22.49
N ASN A 556 -23.24 -2.11 23.59
CA ASN A 556 -22.95 -1.24 24.73
C ASN A 556 -21.59 -1.62 25.32
N GLU A 557 -20.53 -1.01 24.81
CA GLU A 557 -19.24 -0.95 25.48
C GLU A 557 -19.15 0.40 26.20
N PRO A 558 -18.64 0.44 27.45
CA PRO A 558 -18.42 1.69 28.16
C PRO A 558 -17.44 2.57 27.39
N LYS A 559 -17.88 3.76 26.99
CA LYS A 559 -17.04 4.75 26.31
C LYS A 559 -16.17 5.48 27.32
N VAL A 560 -14.87 5.21 27.30
CA VAL A 560 -13.87 5.96 28.07
C VAL A 560 -13.16 6.96 27.16
N ASN A 561 -13.11 8.23 27.56
CA ASN A 561 -12.34 9.27 26.88
C ASN A 561 -10.96 9.44 27.53
N LEU A 562 -9.98 8.64 27.11
CA LEU A 562 -8.62 8.62 27.69
C LEU A 562 -7.90 9.98 27.62
N LYS A 563 -8.18 10.77 26.58
CA LYS A 563 -7.55 12.10 26.40
C LYS A 563 -8.03 13.13 27.44
N LYS A 564 -9.33 13.12 27.77
CA LYS A 564 -9.92 14.00 28.81
C LYS A 564 -9.44 13.63 30.23
N ILE A 565 -8.94 12.42 30.42
CA ILE A 565 -8.36 11.93 31.68
C ILE A 565 -6.89 12.34 31.77
N MET A 566 -6.11 12.16 30.69
CA MET A 566 -4.70 12.59 30.61
C MET A 566 -4.53 14.10 30.77
N ASP A 567 -5.47 14.91 30.30
CA ASP A 567 -5.40 16.39 30.36
C ASP A 567 -5.85 16.96 31.74
N LYS A 568 -6.34 16.13 32.67
CA LYS A 568 -6.61 16.56 34.06
C LYS A 568 -5.31 16.48 34.87
N GLN A 569 -4.76 17.62 35.28
CA GLN A 569 -3.65 17.66 36.24
C GLN A 569 -4.06 17.02 37.57
N GLY A 570 -3.59 15.80 37.84
CA GLY A 570 -3.65 15.17 39.16
C GLY A 570 -2.38 15.49 39.95
N GLN A 571 -2.51 15.91 41.21
CA GLN A 571 -1.37 16.24 42.09
C GLN A 571 -0.45 15.03 42.37
N VAL A 572 -0.96 13.81 42.23
CA VAL A 572 -0.25 12.55 42.58
C VAL A 572 0.91 12.23 41.62
N GLY A 573 0.84 12.62 40.35
CA GLY A 573 1.91 12.35 39.37
C GLY A 573 3.20 13.15 39.59
N GLU A 574 3.13 14.21 40.41
CA GLU A 574 4.25 15.11 40.73
C GLU A 574 4.78 14.89 42.16
N MET A 575 4.17 14.00 42.95
CA MET A 575 4.60 13.67 44.32
C MET A 575 5.74 12.64 44.31
N SER A 576 6.58 12.65 45.34
CA SER A 576 7.58 11.60 45.53
C SER A 576 6.91 10.26 45.85
N ILE A 577 7.56 9.15 45.51
CA ILE A 577 7.04 7.80 45.78
C ILE A 577 6.89 7.59 47.30
N GLU A 578 7.80 8.18 48.07
CA GLU A 578 7.83 8.15 49.53
C GLU A 578 6.60 8.86 50.13
N ASP A 579 6.23 10.02 49.61
CA ASP A 579 5.05 10.76 50.06
C ASP A 579 3.75 10.01 49.74
N ILE A 580 3.70 9.31 48.60
CA ILE A 580 2.54 8.52 48.18
C ILE A 580 2.38 7.28 49.08
N SER A 581 3.47 6.59 49.40
CA SER A 581 3.42 5.43 50.30
C SER A 581 3.01 5.81 51.73
N ILE A 582 3.51 6.95 52.24
CA ILE A 582 3.06 7.51 53.53
C ILE A 582 1.56 7.83 53.48
N ALA A 583 1.09 8.49 52.42
CA ALA A 583 -0.32 8.84 52.27
C ALA A 583 -1.24 7.59 52.19
N LEU A 584 -0.80 6.52 51.52
CA LEU A 584 -1.55 5.25 51.44
C LEU A 584 -1.67 4.54 52.79
N GLY A 585 -0.70 4.74 53.69
CA GLY A 585 -0.76 4.23 55.07
C GLY A 585 -1.77 4.96 55.97
N GLU A 586 -2.08 6.23 55.67
CA GLU A 586 -2.96 7.08 56.47
C GLU A 586 -4.38 7.18 55.91
N ILE A 587 -4.54 7.09 54.58
CA ILE A 587 -5.83 7.26 53.90
C ILE A 587 -6.56 5.92 53.77
N LYS A 588 -7.72 5.79 54.44
CA LYS A 588 -8.63 4.67 54.19
C LYS A 588 -9.45 4.93 52.92
N GLY A 589 -9.31 4.04 51.94
CA GLY A 589 -10.12 4.07 50.71
C GLY A 589 -11.61 3.77 50.97
N ASP A 590 -12.46 4.28 50.09
CA ASP A 590 -13.91 4.01 50.09
C ASP A 590 -14.25 2.98 49.00
N LEU A 591 -14.87 1.86 49.41
CA LEU A 591 -15.25 0.78 48.52
C LEU A 591 -16.39 1.17 47.56
N SER A 592 -17.28 2.12 47.93
CA SER A 592 -18.36 2.53 47.02
C SER A 592 -17.89 3.41 45.87
N GLU A 593 -16.77 4.12 46.04
CA GLU A 593 -16.22 5.04 45.03
C GLU A 593 -15.31 4.33 44.01
N GLY A 594 -14.80 3.14 44.35
CA GLY A 594 -13.85 2.38 43.52
C GLY A 594 -14.31 2.12 42.08
N PRO A 595 -15.53 1.58 41.84
CA PRO A 595 -16.03 1.33 40.49
C PRO A 595 -16.15 2.60 39.65
N ALA A 596 -16.59 3.71 40.25
CA ALA A 596 -16.70 4.99 39.57
C ALA A 596 -15.32 5.53 39.18
N LEU A 597 -14.34 5.45 40.09
CA LEU A 597 -12.94 5.82 39.82
C LEU A 597 -12.30 4.95 38.74
N PHE A 598 -12.51 3.63 38.77
CA PHE A 598 -12.01 2.69 37.77
C PHE A 598 -12.50 3.01 36.35
N ALA A 599 -13.77 3.39 36.23
CA ALA A 599 -14.35 3.84 34.98
C ALA A 599 -13.86 5.24 34.59
N GLN A 600 -13.81 6.17 35.56
CA GLN A 600 -13.44 7.58 35.34
C GLN A 600 -11.97 7.75 34.96
N GLN A 601 -11.06 6.96 35.53
CA GLN A 601 -9.63 6.95 35.19
C GLN A 601 -9.33 6.13 33.92
N GLY A 602 -10.37 5.51 33.35
CA GLY A 602 -10.29 4.84 32.07
C GLY A 602 -9.63 3.48 32.08
N CYS A 603 -9.36 2.93 33.26
CA CYS A 603 -8.86 1.57 33.44
C CYS A 603 -9.79 0.54 32.77
N VAL A 604 -11.11 0.78 32.77
CA VAL A 604 -12.11 -0.08 32.12
C VAL A 604 -11.95 -0.20 30.59
N ALA A 605 -11.18 0.67 29.94
CA ALA A 605 -10.88 0.53 28.52
C ALA A 605 -10.03 -0.71 28.22
N CYS A 606 -9.18 -1.09 29.16
CA CYS A 606 -8.19 -2.17 29.01
C CYS A 606 -8.33 -3.28 30.04
N HIS A 607 -8.86 -3.02 31.23
CA HIS A 607 -8.98 -3.99 32.32
C HIS A 607 -10.42 -4.37 32.60
N ALA A 608 -10.62 -5.62 33.00
CA ALA A 608 -11.90 -6.14 33.44
C ALA A 608 -11.88 -6.38 34.96
N LEU A 609 -13.03 -6.18 35.60
CA LEU A 609 -13.27 -6.46 37.01
C LEU A 609 -14.04 -7.76 37.21
N ASN A 610 -14.84 -8.16 36.22
CA ASN A 610 -15.60 -9.41 36.25
C ASN A 610 -15.08 -10.42 35.21
N LYS A 611 -15.27 -11.72 35.47
CA LYS A 611 -14.73 -12.80 34.62
C LYS A 611 -15.50 -12.97 33.30
N ASP A 612 -16.74 -12.50 33.27
CA ASP A 612 -17.64 -12.49 32.11
C ASP A 612 -17.41 -11.31 31.17
N GLU A 613 -16.63 -10.30 31.59
CA GLU A 613 -16.17 -9.21 30.73
C GLU A 613 -15.05 -9.67 29.79
N VAL A 614 -14.98 -9.04 28.61
CA VAL A 614 -13.90 -9.31 27.64
C VAL A 614 -12.57 -8.85 28.23
N GLN A 615 -11.70 -9.82 28.47
CA GLN A 615 -10.38 -9.57 29.04
C GLN A 615 -9.47 -9.02 27.94
N LYS A 616 -9.12 -7.73 28.00
CA LYS A 616 -8.19 -7.08 27.04
C LYS A 616 -6.76 -7.06 27.61
N GLY A 617 -6.60 -6.56 28.83
CA GLY A 617 -5.39 -6.56 29.64
C GLY A 617 -5.47 -7.50 30.86
N PRO A 618 -4.59 -7.32 31.87
CA PRO A 618 -4.63 -8.07 33.12
C PRO A 618 -6.00 -7.97 33.81
N TYR A 619 -6.48 -9.10 34.33
CA TYR A 619 -7.72 -9.13 35.11
C TYR A 619 -7.47 -8.48 36.48
N LEU A 620 -8.27 -7.47 36.85
CA LEU A 620 -8.08 -6.70 38.09
C LEU A 620 -9.08 -7.04 39.19
N GLY A 621 -10.08 -7.89 38.94
CA GLY A 621 -11.07 -8.27 39.95
C GLY A 621 -10.53 -8.99 41.19
N GLN A 622 -9.26 -9.42 41.17
CA GLN A 622 -8.57 -10.06 42.31
C GLN A 622 -7.27 -9.35 42.69
N ILE A 623 -7.01 -8.14 42.19
CA ILE A 623 -5.70 -7.49 42.34
C ILE A 623 -5.29 -7.26 43.80
N GLY A 624 -6.24 -6.89 44.67
CA GLY A 624 -5.98 -6.69 46.11
C GLY A 624 -5.65 -7.97 46.88
N GLY A 625 -5.82 -9.15 46.29
CA GLY A 625 -5.34 -10.43 46.83
C GLY A 625 -3.94 -10.81 46.34
N ILE A 626 -3.37 -10.06 45.39
CA ILE A 626 -2.10 -10.35 44.70
C ILE A 626 -1.05 -9.27 45.03
N MET A 627 -1.48 -8.02 45.20
CA MET A 627 -0.63 -6.85 45.44
C MET A 627 -1.19 -6.02 46.59
N ASP A 628 -0.31 -5.46 47.41
CA ASP A 628 -0.67 -4.45 48.41
C ASP A 628 -0.88 -3.06 47.75
N ALA A 629 -1.38 -2.11 48.54
CA ALA A 629 -1.71 -0.78 48.06
C ALA A 629 -0.50 -0.04 47.48
N ASP A 630 0.68 -0.17 48.11
CA ASP A 630 1.92 0.46 47.66
C ASP A 630 2.33 -0.07 46.27
N ARG A 631 2.28 -1.38 46.06
CA ARG A 631 2.67 -1.99 44.78
C ARG A 631 1.67 -1.71 43.66
N ILE A 632 0.38 -1.59 43.98
CA ILE A 632 -0.65 -1.15 43.02
C ILE A 632 -0.40 0.30 42.61
N ALA A 633 -0.13 1.20 43.56
CA ALA A 633 0.15 2.60 43.27
C ALA A 633 1.41 2.77 42.41
N MET A 634 2.47 2.03 42.71
CA MET A 634 3.69 1.99 41.89
C MET A 634 3.42 1.54 40.45
N SER A 635 2.56 0.54 40.26
CA SER A 635 2.20 0.04 38.93
C SER A 635 1.42 1.05 38.09
N ILE A 636 0.73 2.01 38.74
CA ILE A 636 0.00 3.10 38.08
C ILE A 636 0.94 4.26 37.73
N LEU A 637 1.87 4.59 38.62
CA LEU A 637 2.78 5.75 38.49
C LEU A 637 4.02 5.47 37.64
N ARG A 638 4.49 4.21 37.64
CA ARG A 638 5.67 3.74 36.89
C ARG A 638 5.33 2.46 36.12
N PRO A 639 4.37 2.51 35.18
CA PRO A 639 3.92 1.31 34.46
C PRO A 639 5.03 0.63 33.65
N GLU A 640 6.08 1.36 33.25
CA GLU A 640 7.25 0.82 32.56
C GLU A 640 8.24 0.06 33.46
N GLN A 641 8.13 0.18 34.80
CA GLN A 641 9.09 -0.40 35.74
C GLN A 641 8.89 -1.92 35.91
N GLU A 642 7.63 -2.39 35.90
CA GLU A 642 7.29 -3.80 36.05
C GLU A 642 6.06 -4.15 35.19
N ILE A 643 6.24 -4.92 34.12
CA ILE A 643 5.12 -5.43 33.30
C ILE A 643 4.68 -6.79 33.85
N SER A 644 3.37 -6.90 34.14
CA SER A 644 2.74 -8.13 34.61
C SER A 644 3.04 -9.33 33.70
N GLN A 645 3.29 -10.49 34.33
CA GLN A 645 3.63 -11.72 33.63
C GLN A 645 2.53 -12.08 32.61
N GLY A 646 2.93 -12.28 31.36
CA GLY A 646 2.03 -12.60 30.25
C GLY A 646 1.49 -11.40 29.47
N PHE A 647 1.87 -10.17 29.82
CA PHE A 647 1.42 -8.93 29.16
C PHE A 647 2.54 -8.13 28.48
N LYS A 648 3.70 -8.74 28.28
CA LYS A 648 4.72 -8.17 27.41
C LYS A 648 4.29 -8.32 25.95
N THR A 649 4.35 -7.25 25.17
CA THR A 649 4.00 -7.28 23.75
C THR A 649 5.05 -8.08 22.98
N VAL A 650 4.60 -9.12 22.30
CA VAL A 650 5.44 -9.94 21.42
C VAL A 650 4.91 -9.89 20.00
N SER A 651 5.82 -10.06 19.05
CA SER A 651 5.53 -10.37 17.66
C SER A 651 5.96 -11.81 17.40
N ILE A 652 5.00 -12.68 17.09
CA ILE A 652 5.23 -14.09 16.77
C ILE A 652 4.97 -14.33 15.30
N THR A 653 6.00 -14.81 14.62
CA THR A 653 5.92 -15.31 13.26
C THR A 653 5.89 -16.83 13.30
N THR A 654 4.92 -17.44 12.64
CA THR A 654 4.80 -18.90 12.53
C THR A 654 5.64 -19.43 11.36
N LYS A 655 6.05 -20.70 11.41
CA LYS A 655 6.74 -21.41 10.32
C LYS A 655 5.90 -21.49 9.03
N LYS A 656 4.60 -21.23 9.15
CA LYS A 656 3.64 -21.16 8.04
C LYS A 656 3.39 -19.73 7.54
N GLY A 657 4.16 -18.74 8.04
CA GLY A 657 4.16 -17.37 7.54
C GLY A 657 3.11 -16.43 8.16
N GLY A 658 2.29 -16.90 9.11
CA GLY A 658 1.38 -16.03 9.87
C GLY A 658 2.14 -15.18 10.88
N ALA A 659 1.85 -13.88 10.96
CA ALA A 659 2.39 -12.97 11.96
C ALA A 659 1.28 -12.54 12.92
N HIS A 660 1.56 -12.62 14.21
CA HIS A 660 0.63 -12.28 15.28
C HIS A 660 1.32 -11.31 16.24
N VAL A 661 0.64 -10.23 16.61
CA VAL A 661 1.14 -9.25 17.58
C VAL A 661 0.16 -9.19 18.74
N GLY A 662 0.66 -9.35 19.96
CA GLY A 662 -0.17 -9.38 21.15
C GLY A 662 0.59 -9.78 22.41
N PHE A 663 -0.17 -10.15 23.43
CA PHE A 663 0.32 -10.56 24.74
C PHE A 663 0.29 -12.09 24.85
N VAL A 664 1.38 -12.74 25.30
CA VAL A 664 1.35 -14.19 25.56
C VAL A 664 0.70 -14.45 26.91
N THR A 665 -0.61 -14.64 26.94
CA THR A 665 -1.38 -14.78 28.17
C THR A 665 -1.24 -16.16 28.82
N ASN A 666 -0.82 -17.18 28.05
CA ASN A 666 -0.56 -18.52 28.58
C ASN A 666 0.51 -19.24 27.74
N ARG A 667 1.37 -20.04 28.37
CA ARG A 667 2.40 -20.82 27.69
C ARG A 667 2.50 -22.22 28.30
N LEU A 668 2.18 -23.22 27.49
CA LEU A 668 2.34 -24.64 27.78
C LEU A 668 3.47 -25.23 26.92
N SER A 669 3.84 -26.49 27.16
CA SER A 669 4.94 -27.15 26.43
C SER A 669 4.70 -27.27 24.92
N ASP A 670 3.44 -27.40 24.50
CA ASP A 670 3.03 -27.67 23.12
C ASP A 670 2.20 -26.55 22.48
N GLN A 671 1.74 -25.57 23.27
CA GLN A 671 0.98 -24.42 22.79
C GLN A 671 1.26 -23.13 23.56
N ILE A 672 1.02 -22.01 22.89
CA ILE A 672 0.95 -20.69 23.48
C ILE A 672 -0.43 -20.09 23.19
N GLU A 673 -0.97 -19.35 24.13
CA GLU A 673 -2.16 -18.52 23.91
C GLU A 673 -1.73 -17.08 23.87
N MET A 674 -2.10 -16.40 22.81
CA MET A 674 -1.88 -14.97 22.66
C MET A 674 -3.19 -14.22 22.64
N ARG A 675 -3.16 -13.00 23.17
CA ARG A 675 -4.28 -12.09 23.16
C ARG A 675 -3.92 -10.79 22.47
N ASP A 676 -4.73 -10.35 21.52
CA ASP A 676 -4.54 -9.05 20.88
C ASP A 676 -5.17 -7.89 21.67
N ILE A 677 -4.97 -6.65 21.20
CA ILE A 677 -5.50 -5.44 21.85
C ILE A 677 -7.04 -5.36 21.84
N ALA A 678 -7.71 -6.16 20.99
CA ALA A 678 -9.16 -6.27 20.97
C ALA A 678 -9.68 -7.33 21.96
N GLY A 679 -8.79 -8.04 22.66
CA GLY A 679 -9.14 -9.14 23.58
C GLY A 679 -9.34 -10.48 22.87
N THR A 680 -9.03 -10.60 21.58
CA THR A 680 -9.17 -11.85 20.84
C THR A 680 -8.05 -12.81 21.22
N VAL A 681 -8.40 -14.02 21.66
CA VAL A 681 -7.44 -15.06 22.01
C VAL A 681 -7.14 -15.94 20.79
N THR A 682 -5.86 -16.13 20.48
CA THR A 682 -5.34 -17.02 19.44
C THR A 682 -4.42 -18.05 20.06
N THR A 683 -4.72 -19.33 19.90
CA THR A 683 -3.85 -20.43 20.34
C THR A 683 -2.93 -20.86 19.20
N LEU A 684 -1.61 -20.85 19.44
CA LEU A 684 -0.59 -21.28 18.50
C LEU A 684 0.15 -22.49 19.07
N LYS A 685 0.41 -23.52 18.24
CA LYS A 685 1.27 -24.64 18.67
C LYS A 685 2.72 -24.18 18.73
N THR A 686 3.44 -24.55 19.78
CA THR A 686 4.87 -24.20 19.94
C THR A 686 5.71 -24.75 18.78
N SER A 687 5.33 -25.91 18.22
CA SER A 687 5.95 -26.50 17.02
C SER A 687 5.88 -25.59 15.79
N ASP A 688 4.87 -24.72 15.73
CA ASP A 688 4.52 -23.90 14.57
C ASP A 688 5.12 -22.50 14.66
N ILE A 689 5.81 -22.14 15.75
CA ILE A 689 6.48 -20.84 15.91
C ILE A 689 7.82 -20.85 15.19
N ALA A 690 8.04 -19.88 14.29
CA ALA A 690 9.34 -19.67 13.62
C ALA A 690 10.21 -18.69 14.37
N ASN A 691 9.62 -17.57 14.82
CA ASN A 691 10.34 -16.56 15.57
C ASN A 691 9.38 -15.86 16.56
N GLU A 692 9.90 -15.50 17.72
CA GLU A 692 9.21 -14.70 18.72
C GLU A 692 10.13 -13.53 19.08
N THR A 693 9.66 -12.32 18.82
CA THR A 693 10.39 -11.09 19.10
C THR A 693 9.64 -10.30 20.16
N LEU A 694 10.29 -9.99 21.27
CA LEU A 694 9.79 -9.03 22.24
C LEU A 694 9.81 -7.63 21.61
N LEU A 695 8.67 -6.94 21.58
CA LEU A 695 8.62 -5.57 21.08
C LEU A 695 9.05 -4.59 22.20
N PRO A 696 9.78 -3.51 21.86
CA PRO A 696 10.14 -2.49 22.83
C PRO A 696 8.88 -1.82 23.38
N ILE A 697 8.96 -1.43 24.67
CA ILE A 697 7.92 -0.72 25.42
C ILE A 697 7.87 0.73 24.97
#